data_AF-A0AAW1Q9K5-F1
#
_entry.id   AF-A0AAW1Q9K5-F1
#
_cell.length_a   1.000
_cell.length_b   1.000
_cell.length_c   1.000
_cell.angle_alpha   90.00
_cell.angle_beta   90.00
_cell.angle_gamma   90.00
#
_symmetry.space_group_name_H-M   'P 1'
#
loop_
_entity.id
_entity.type
_entity.pdbx_description
1 polymer ?
#
loop_
_entity_poly.entity_id
_entity_poly.type
_entity_poly.pdbx_seq_one_letter_code
_entity_poly.pdbx_strand_id
1 'polypeptide(L)'
;MESSDICTNSTSSSTQSHYEPGSQVLLRLEYLSDKAAKCLIVALRLTVLGALTAFIYLSIAKFSLDSTYFFRNNFLQVWNVTAASIFLVAVLISLGRYLWHMWLAKRAGKQWTARRWKLACLCLFELSVQLVNLVVYLLPNIYTLVHKCGWFDPFVRVCGMLRWTCWNTLFFIAIIYAHNAHPLTDHSRHANYTGFQDEAVQYPLVMDAKWRYHASKLPLWFVVEGVVAGYAVWLFKPVNAGDRHLASIPPGTEHDCRLWVYVCTSQADARYFTCLLAGLIVLYFILYLIIMFSAIHQLGKAPYVQCRVANIAVRLQLHMRMMAYGFTMLSFLLLWLIHLTSCTSYLEIWLGEFPMQLPMTVMVVCVAFLATPKMPHGDTSLLVWLQEYAMTEAEKPAKMARRGLPDEPMFCFETALKLQNWASLGYHYQAGLLGNGRNLELTLGMALYQLEHSEVVWERRGDTNVLIAWGPDNIVIAFRGTASLANLLADLKVWRANHPAVPGRVRLGTQPMVHKGFLASWQANGLDQRVLGRLRGIFSGRKASSTPWQVYVTGHSLGGALATLAAFDIQQQLQGQHHLQVCCYAYGAPRTGNHAFARLYNMAVPDTWHVINGQDAVAQEGKFLVLYKRPGHRVIINIRGDLIVRPTLVEHSVRRVPGGSSVNQHLLRAYRKSLQAVINAQFTQKGGVDGKQGVLRLAECQHMQQLLEETLGVDLVRLSKLSKTKLRMSPILQVALELSGSRQPDVEDAIGADLEPALQSRRLA
;
A
#
# COMPACT_ATOMS: atom_id res chain seq x y z
N MET A 1 -14.11 -49.77 19.69
CA MET A 1 -15.09 -48.73 19.32
C MET A 1 -14.84 -47.55 20.26
N GLU A 2 -13.84 -46.73 19.92
CA GLU A 2 -13.60 -45.44 20.57
C GLU A 2 -13.77 -44.39 19.47
N SER A 3 -14.78 -43.54 19.66
CA SER A 3 -15.16 -42.51 18.71
C SER A 3 -14.14 -41.39 18.74
N SER A 4 -13.60 -41.10 17.54
CA SER A 4 -12.87 -39.90 17.16
C SER A 4 -13.48 -38.62 17.74
N ASP A 5 -12.65 -37.84 18.45
CA ASP A 5 -12.93 -36.46 18.84
C ASP A 5 -13.07 -35.57 17.59
N ILE A 6 -14.30 -35.44 17.10
CA ILE A 6 -14.69 -34.49 16.06
C ILE A 6 -15.08 -33.19 16.77
N CYS A 7 -14.23 -32.16 16.66
CA CYS A 7 -14.54 -30.80 17.15
C CYS A 7 -15.65 -30.16 16.30
N THR A 8 -16.91 -30.44 16.63
CA THR A 8 -18.09 -29.73 16.12
C THR A 8 -18.92 -29.17 17.27
N ASN A 9 -18.33 -28.27 18.06
CA ASN A 9 -19.10 -27.49 19.04
C ASN A 9 -19.38 -26.08 18.50
N SER A 10 -20.56 -25.92 17.93
CA SER A 10 -21.16 -24.62 17.61
C SER A 10 -21.58 -23.92 18.89
N THR A 11 -20.88 -22.85 19.28
CA THR A 11 -21.36 -21.89 20.27
C THR A 11 -21.68 -20.56 19.59
N SER A 12 -22.89 -20.06 19.85
CA SER A 12 -23.51 -18.87 19.27
C SER A 12 -22.66 -17.61 19.48
N SER A 13 -22.18 -17.01 18.39
CA SER A 13 -21.47 -15.73 18.44
C SER A 13 -22.43 -14.56 18.68
N SER A 14 -22.09 -13.72 19.63
CA SER A 14 -22.71 -12.43 19.92
C SER A 14 -22.90 -11.57 18.66
N THR A 15 -24.12 -11.06 18.52
CA THR A 15 -24.60 -10.15 17.48
C THR A 15 -23.82 -8.83 17.47
N GLN A 16 -22.82 -8.72 16.58
CA GLN A 16 -22.29 -7.43 16.15
C GLN A 16 -23.32 -6.75 15.24
N SER A 17 -23.68 -5.50 15.56
CA SER A 17 -24.65 -4.72 14.79
C SER A 17 -24.23 -4.59 13.32
N HIS A 18 -25.21 -4.76 12.44
CA HIS A 18 -25.03 -4.80 11.00
C HIS A 18 -24.66 -3.41 10.46
N TYR A 19 -23.54 -3.31 9.75
CA TYR A 19 -23.23 -2.16 8.90
C TYR A 19 -24.23 -2.10 7.75
N GLU A 20 -25.15 -1.14 7.77
CA GLU A 20 -26.12 -0.92 6.68
C GLU A 20 -25.50 -0.07 5.55
N PRO A 21 -25.19 -0.64 4.37
CA PRO A 21 -24.55 0.05 3.24
C PRO A 21 -25.38 1.21 2.67
N GLY A 22 -26.69 1.20 2.94
CA GLY A 22 -27.69 2.05 2.32
C GLY A 22 -27.88 3.42 2.98
N SER A 23 -27.43 3.63 4.21
CA SER A 23 -27.77 4.84 4.98
C SER A 23 -26.66 5.90 5.02
N GLN A 24 -25.39 5.50 4.82
CA GLN A 24 -24.24 6.39 5.00
C GLN A 24 -23.63 6.92 3.70
N VAL A 25 -23.04 8.12 3.76
CA VAL A 25 -22.19 8.67 2.68
C VAL A 25 -20.89 7.89 2.60
N LEU A 26 -20.52 7.42 1.40
CA LEU A 26 -19.24 6.76 1.11
C LEU A 26 -18.38 7.65 0.22
N LEU A 27 -17.10 7.82 0.57
CA LEU A 27 -16.14 8.60 -0.23
C LEU A 27 -15.44 7.72 -1.27
N ARG A 28 -15.07 8.28 -2.42
CA ARG A 28 -14.42 7.53 -3.52
C ARG A 28 -13.14 6.83 -3.11
N LEU A 29 -12.37 7.38 -2.18
CA LEU A 29 -11.19 6.75 -1.60
C LEU A 29 -11.47 5.33 -1.06
N GLU A 30 -12.67 5.07 -0.56
CA GLU A 30 -13.06 3.80 0.08
C GLU A 30 -13.43 2.70 -0.93
N TYR A 31 -13.85 3.07 -2.15
CA TYR A 31 -14.28 2.13 -3.20
C TYR A 31 -13.53 2.36 -4.53
N LEU A 32 -12.36 3.01 -4.48
CA LEU A 32 -11.62 3.39 -5.67
C LEU A 32 -11.22 2.16 -6.49
N SER A 33 -11.61 2.14 -7.77
CA SER A 33 -11.27 1.03 -8.66
C SER A 33 -9.77 0.98 -8.96
N ASP A 34 -9.28 -0.22 -9.24
CA ASP A 34 -7.88 -0.48 -9.60
C ASP A 34 -7.41 0.36 -10.80
N LYS A 35 -8.29 0.62 -11.78
CA LYS A 35 -7.98 1.42 -12.97
C LYS A 35 -7.89 2.91 -12.62
N ALA A 36 -8.84 3.42 -11.83
CA ALA A 36 -8.89 4.82 -11.44
C ALA A 36 -7.67 5.22 -10.59
N ALA A 37 -7.28 4.39 -9.61
CA ALA A 37 -6.11 4.63 -8.78
C ALA A 37 -4.81 4.77 -9.58
N LYS A 38 -4.58 3.89 -10.56
CA LYS A 38 -3.40 3.96 -11.44
C LYS A 38 -3.41 5.21 -12.31
N CYS A 39 -4.57 5.53 -12.88
CA CYS A 39 -4.72 6.70 -13.73
C CYS A 39 -4.32 7.97 -12.96
N LEU A 40 -4.79 8.14 -11.71
CA LEU A 40 -4.43 9.27 -10.85
C LEU A 40 -2.91 9.34 -10.57
N ILE A 41 -2.30 8.24 -10.14
CA ILE A 41 -0.86 8.22 -9.80
C ILE A 41 0.00 8.47 -11.05
N VAL A 42 -0.36 7.89 -12.19
CA VAL A 42 0.36 8.09 -13.46
C VAL A 42 0.18 9.52 -13.96
N ALA A 43 -1.04 10.06 -13.92
CA ALA A 43 -1.32 11.44 -14.30
C ALA A 43 -0.46 12.42 -13.50
N LEU A 44 -0.37 12.25 -12.18
CA LEU A 44 0.46 13.10 -11.33
C LEU A 44 1.97 12.99 -11.65
N ARG A 45 2.47 11.79 -11.96
CA ARG A 45 3.86 11.61 -12.38
C ARG A 45 4.17 12.28 -13.71
N LEU A 46 3.26 12.15 -14.68
CA LEU A 46 3.38 12.82 -15.98
C LEU A 46 3.35 14.34 -15.82
N THR A 47 2.53 14.88 -14.90
CA THR A 47 2.48 16.33 -14.66
C THR A 47 3.73 16.84 -13.95
N VAL A 48 4.33 16.06 -13.04
CA VAL A 48 5.63 16.40 -12.45
C VAL A 48 6.73 16.37 -13.51
N LEU A 49 6.70 15.40 -14.45
CA LEU A 49 7.64 15.38 -15.57
C LEU A 49 7.49 16.60 -16.48
N GLY A 50 6.25 17.00 -16.81
CA GLY A 50 6.00 18.23 -17.57
C GLY A 50 6.40 19.51 -16.81
N ALA A 51 6.23 19.53 -15.49
CA ALA A 51 6.72 20.62 -14.67
C ALA A 51 8.26 20.67 -14.64
N LEU A 52 8.92 19.51 -14.64
CA LEU A 52 10.38 19.40 -14.70
C LEU A 52 10.93 19.94 -16.03
N THR A 53 10.29 19.66 -17.17
CA THR A 53 10.75 20.22 -18.45
C THR A 53 10.62 21.75 -18.47
N ALA A 54 9.54 22.27 -17.90
CA ALA A 54 9.35 23.70 -17.73
C ALA A 54 10.38 24.34 -16.81
N PHE A 55 10.67 23.70 -15.67
CA PHE A 55 11.70 24.10 -14.73
C PHE A 55 13.09 24.15 -15.38
N ILE A 56 13.46 23.11 -16.16
CA ILE A 56 14.74 23.06 -16.87
C ILE A 56 14.82 24.22 -17.88
N TYR A 57 13.75 24.45 -18.65
CA TYR A 57 13.71 25.56 -19.60
C TYR A 57 13.93 26.91 -18.91
N LEU A 58 13.19 27.20 -17.84
CA LEU A 58 13.35 28.45 -17.09
C LEU A 58 14.74 28.59 -16.46
N SER A 59 15.31 27.49 -15.97
CA SER A 59 16.67 27.46 -15.43
C SER A 59 17.70 27.80 -16.51
N ILE A 60 17.61 27.19 -17.69
CA ILE A 60 18.49 27.50 -18.84
C ILE A 60 18.30 28.95 -19.26
N ALA A 61 17.05 29.41 -19.35
CA ALA A 61 16.73 30.79 -19.71
C ALA A 61 17.41 31.79 -18.75
N LYS A 62 17.44 31.51 -17.44
CA LYS A 62 18.11 32.37 -16.45
C LYS A 62 19.63 32.45 -16.60
N PHE A 63 20.28 31.39 -17.07
CA PHE A 63 21.74 31.36 -17.26
C PHE A 63 22.18 31.83 -18.64
N SER A 64 21.38 31.56 -19.68
CA SER A 64 21.80 31.74 -21.08
C SER A 64 21.20 32.95 -21.76
N LEU A 65 20.05 33.45 -21.29
CA LEU A 65 19.42 34.64 -21.86
C LEU A 65 19.77 35.89 -21.03
N ASP A 66 19.70 37.05 -21.68
CA ASP A 66 19.79 38.33 -20.96
C ASP A 66 18.69 38.41 -19.89
N SER A 67 19.04 38.88 -18.70
CA SER A 67 18.13 39.02 -17.56
C SER A 67 16.88 39.86 -17.89
N THR A 68 16.96 40.74 -18.90
CA THR A 68 15.83 41.58 -19.36
C THR A 68 14.94 40.90 -20.42
N TYR A 69 15.25 39.68 -20.85
CA TYR A 69 14.56 38.97 -21.94
C TYR A 69 13.03 38.93 -21.74
N PHE A 70 12.58 38.56 -20.54
CA PHE A 70 11.14 38.45 -20.22
C PHE A 70 10.44 39.80 -19.96
N PHE A 71 11.19 40.90 -19.84
CA PHE A 71 10.62 42.25 -19.87
C PHE A 71 10.33 42.73 -21.30
N ARG A 72 11.14 42.27 -22.27
CA ARG A 72 11.02 42.65 -23.68
C ARG A 72 10.03 41.78 -24.46
N ASN A 73 9.86 40.52 -24.06
CA ASN A 73 8.98 39.55 -24.70
C ASN A 73 7.81 39.15 -23.78
N ASN A 74 6.65 38.87 -24.37
CA ASN A 74 5.44 38.44 -23.70
C ASN A 74 5.37 36.91 -23.47
N PHE A 75 6.47 36.17 -23.72
CA PHE A 75 6.49 34.71 -23.70
C PHE A 75 6.04 34.13 -22.34
N LEU A 76 6.58 34.65 -21.23
CA LEU A 76 6.28 34.15 -19.89
C LEU A 76 4.80 34.32 -19.53
N GLN A 77 4.21 35.46 -19.92
CA GLN A 77 2.85 35.83 -19.62
C GLN A 77 1.87 35.03 -20.47
N VAL A 78 2.14 34.88 -21.78
CA VAL A 78 1.36 34.00 -22.67
C VAL A 78 1.38 32.56 -22.15
N TRP A 79 2.55 32.08 -21.72
CA TRP A 79 2.67 30.74 -21.16
C TRP A 79 1.85 30.59 -19.87
N ASN A 80 1.99 31.53 -18.93
CA ASN A 80 1.25 31.55 -17.66
C ASN A 80 -0.27 31.62 -17.88
N VAL A 81 -0.76 32.50 -18.77
CA VAL A 81 -2.20 32.65 -19.09
C VAL A 81 -2.75 31.38 -19.71
N THR A 82 -2.04 30.79 -20.67
CA THR A 82 -2.48 29.57 -21.35
C THR A 82 -2.62 28.42 -20.36
N ALA A 83 -1.60 28.22 -19.52
CA ALA A 83 -1.60 27.20 -18.49
C ALA A 83 -2.69 27.43 -17.42
N ALA A 84 -2.74 28.64 -16.85
CA ALA A 84 -3.68 29.00 -15.80
C ALA A 84 -5.14 28.85 -16.25
N SER A 85 -5.44 29.17 -17.52
CA SER A 85 -6.77 28.99 -18.09
C SER A 85 -7.19 27.52 -18.11
N ILE A 86 -6.31 26.61 -18.53
CA ILE A 86 -6.56 25.16 -18.53
C ILE A 86 -6.77 24.65 -17.09
N PHE A 87 -5.91 25.09 -16.17
CA PHE A 87 -5.97 24.72 -14.76
C PHE A 87 -7.25 25.22 -14.07
N LEU A 88 -7.66 26.44 -14.36
CA LEU A 88 -8.87 27.05 -13.82
C LEU A 88 -10.10 26.28 -14.26
N VAL A 89 -10.21 25.93 -15.55
CA VAL A 89 -11.29 25.09 -16.06
C VAL A 89 -11.33 23.73 -15.35
N ALA A 90 -10.17 23.08 -15.18
CA ALA A 90 -10.09 21.79 -14.49
C ALA A 90 -10.54 21.87 -13.02
N VAL A 91 -10.15 22.93 -12.29
CA VAL A 91 -10.56 23.17 -10.90
C VAL A 91 -12.05 23.49 -10.80
N LEU A 92 -12.58 24.34 -11.68
CA LEU A 92 -14.01 24.67 -11.71
C LEU A 92 -14.88 23.43 -12.00
N ILE A 93 -14.51 22.60 -12.98
CA ILE A 93 -15.18 21.33 -13.25
C ILE A 93 -15.12 20.43 -12.01
N SER A 94 -13.96 20.33 -11.37
CA SER A 94 -13.78 19.49 -10.18
C SER A 94 -14.63 19.97 -9.01
N LEU A 95 -14.68 21.29 -8.77
CA LEU A 95 -15.49 21.92 -7.73
C LEU A 95 -16.99 21.73 -8.00
N GLY A 96 -17.44 22.00 -9.23
CA GLY A 96 -18.84 21.81 -9.62
C GLY A 96 -19.28 20.35 -9.44
N ARG A 97 -18.47 19.39 -9.88
CA ARG A 97 -18.73 17.97 -9.65
C ARG A 97 -18.76 17.63 -8.15
N TYR A 98 -17.78 18.12 -7.39
CA TYR A 98 -17.70 17.85 -5.96
C TYR A 98 -18.96 18.33 -5.22
N LEU A 99 -19.36 19.58 -5.46
CA LEU A 99 -20.57 20.18 -4.88
C LEU A 99 -21.84 19.46 -5.32
N TRP A 100 -21.94 19.07 -6.60
CA TRP A 100 -23.07 18.29 -7.12
C TRP A 100 -23.24 16.95 -6.39
N HIS A 101 -22.14 16.22 -6.18
CA HIS A 101 -22.17 14.95 -5.46
C HIS A 101 -22.50 15.13 -3.97
N MET A 102 -22.03 16.20 -3.33
CA MET A 102 -22.44 16.53 -1.96
C MET A 102 -23.94 16.83 -1.86
N TRP A 103 -24.46 17.59 -2.82
CA TRP A 103 -25.89 17.90 -2.91
C TRP A 103 -26.74 16.64 -3.14
N LEU A 104 -26.32 15.76 -4.06
CA LEU A 104 -27.01 14.49 -4.31
C LEU A 104 -27.03 13.59 -3.07
N ALA A 105 -25.91 13.50 -2.34
CA ALA A 105 -25.86 12.72 -1.10
C ALA A 105 -26.84 13.26 -0.05
N LYS A 106 -26.94 14.59 0.09
CA LYS A 106 -27.91 15.25 0.96
C LYS A 106 -29.36 14.98 0.52
N ARG A 107 -29.65 15.10 -0.78
CA ARG A 107 -30.98 14.85 -1.34
C ARG A 107 -31.42 13.39 -1.18
N ALA A 108 -30.48 12.46 -1.24
CA ALA A 108 -30.72 11.04 -1.02
C ALA A 108 -30.82 10.64 0.47
N GLY A 109 -30.83 11.60 1.41
CA GLY A 109 -30.97 11.34 2.84
C GLY A 109 -29.79 10.59 3.47
N LYS A 110 -28.62 10.56 2.83
CA LYS A 110 -27.45 9.85 3.33
C LYS A 110 -26.84 10.59 4.52
N GLN A 111 -26.50 9.86 5.57
CA GLN A 111 -25.88 10.41 6.77
C GLN A 111 -24.35 10.49 6.67
N TRP A 112 -23.78 11.60 7.14
CA TRP A 112 -22.34 11.79 7.21
C TRP A 112 -21.78 11.33 8.54
N THR A 113 -20.70 10.55 8.52
CA THR A 113 -19.90 10.31 9.72
C THR A 113 -18.99 11.51 9.99
N ALA A 114 -18.65 11.76 11.26
CA ALA A 114 -17.81 12.91 11.65
C ALA A 114 -16.47 12.95 10.89
N ARG A 115 -15.83 11.79 10.71
CA ARG A 115 -14.59 11.61 9.92
C ARG A 115 -14.76 12.04 8.47
N ARG A 116 -15.80 11.52 7.79
CA ARG A 116 -16.07 11.81 6.38
C ARG A 116 -16.44 13.27 6.17
N TRP A 117 -17.22 13.85 7.09
CA TRP A 117 -17.58 15.26 7.04
C TRP A 117 -16.37 16.18 7.16
N LYS A 118 -15.49 15.97 8.15
CA LYS A 118 -14.28 16.78 8.30
C LYS A 118 -13.36 16.66 7.08
N LEU A 119 -13.18 15.45 6.55
CA LEU A 119 -12.39 15.22 5.34
C LEU A 119 -13.00 15.95 4.13
N ALA A 120 -14.33 15.97 4.01
CA ALA A 120 -15.02 16.69 2.95
C ALA A 120 -14.88 18.21 3.08
N CYS A 121 -15.07 18.76 4.29
CA CYS A 121 -14.87 20.19 4.54
C CYS A 121 -13.43 20.64 4.26
N LEU A 122 -12.44 19.86 4.70
CA LEU A 122 -11.03 20.17 4.46
C LEU A 122 -10.71 20.15 2.96
N CYS A 123 -11.28 19.20 2.21
CA CYS A 123 -11.11 19.11 0.77
C CYS A 123 -11.78 20.29 0.03
N LEU A 124 -12.98 20.69 0.44
CA LEU A 124 -13.67 21.84 -0.13
C LEU A 124 -12.89 23.13 0.12
N PHE A 125 -12.34 23.28 1.33
CA PHE A 125 -11.51 24.42 1.69
C PHE A 125 -10.23 24.47 0.85
N GLU A 126 -9.50 23.35 0.72
CA GLU A 126 -8.30 23.26 -0.12
C GLU A 126 -8.60 23.59 -1.60
N LEU A 127 -9.68 23.04 -2.14
CA LEU A 127 -10.10 23.28 -3.52
C LEU A 127 -10.48 24.76 -3.76
N SER A 128 -11.11 25.39 -2.76
CA SER A 128 -11.48 26.81 -2.82
C SER A 128 -10.25 27.72 -2.75
N VAL A 129 -9.29 27.42 -1.86
CA VAL A 129 -8.01 28.15 -1.79
C VAL A 129 -7.24 28.01 -3.09
N GLN A 130 -7.20 26.82 -3.70
CA GLN A 130 -6.53 26.62 -5.00
C GLN A 130 -7.24 27.34 -6.14
N LEU A 131 -8.57 27.47 -6.10
CA LEU A 131 -9.32 28.28 -7.06
C LEU A 131 -8.93 29.75 -6.96
N VAL A 132 -8.91 30.31 -5.74
CA VAL A 132 -8.48 31.70 -5.51
C VAL A 132 -7.04 31.90 -5.96
N ASN A 133 -6.12 30.98 -5.60
CA ASN A 133 -4.71 30.97 -6.03
C ASN A 133 -4.57 31.07 -7.56
N LEU A 134 -5.35 30.31 -8.33
CA LEU A 134 -5.31 30.34 -9.79
C LEU A 134 -5.89 31.63 -10.37
N VAL A 135 -6.95 32.18 -9.77
CA VAL A 135 -7.52 33.47 -10.21
C VAL A 135 -6.50 34.59 -10.02
N VAL A 136 -5.89 34.70 -8.84
CA VAL A 136 -4.87 35.73 -8.56
C VAL A 136 -3.53 35.46 -9.25
N TYR A 137 -3.32 34.27 -9.81
CA TYR A 137 -2.23 33.96 -10.73
C TYR A 137 -2.56 34.38 -12.17
N LEU A 138 -3.78 34.14 -12.64
CA LEU A 138 -4.22 34.46 -14.00
C LEU A 138 -4.34 35.96 -14.26
N LEU A 139 -5.01 36.68 -13.36
CA LEU A 139 -5.34 38.10 -13.52
C LEU A 139 -4.12 39.03 -13.77
N PRO A 140 -3.02 38.99 -12.99
CA PRO A 140 -1.87 39.86 -13.24
C PRO A 140 -1.14 39.54 -14.55
N ASN A 141 -1.15 38.27 -14.99
CA ASN A 141 -0.57 37.88 -16.28
C ASN A 141 -1.42 38.38 -17.46
N ILE A 142 -2.76 38.41 -17.34
CA ILE A 142 -3.63 39.05 -18.34
C ILE A 142 -3.44 40.56 -18.33
N TYR A 143 -3.42 41.17 -17.14
CA TYR A 143 -3.29 42.62 -16.97
C TYR A 143 -2.02 43.14 -17.65
N THR A 144 -0.88 42.48 -17.45
CA THR A 144 0.40 42.88 -18.03
C THR A 144 0.52 42.60 -19.53
N LEU A 145 -0.35 41.77 -20.12
CA LEU A 145 -0.47 41.62 -21.57
C LEU A 145 -1.27 42.76 -22.22
N VAL A 146 -2.27 43.29 -21.50
CA VAL A 146 -3.17 44.36 -21.98
C VAL A 146 -2.55 45.74 -21.74
N HIS A 147 -2.03 45.97 -20.54
CA HIS A 147 -1.39 47.21 -20.14
C HIS A 147 0.11 47.12 -20.34
N LYS A 148 0.59 47.77 -21.41
CA LYS A 148 2.04 47.93 -21.63
C LYS A 148 2.67 48.48 -20.36
N CYS A 149 3.73 47.82 -19.90
CA CYS A 149 4.53 48.28 -18.75
C CYS A 149 3.81 48.20 -17.40
N GLY A 150 2.69 47.46 -17.31
CA GLY A 150 1.91 47.27 -16.08
C GLY A 150 2.60 46.43 -14.99
N TRP A 151 3.87 46.05 -15.14
CA TRP A 151 4.63 45.23 -14.17
C TRP A 151 4.70 45.86 -12.79
N PHE A 152 4.82 47.19 -12.76
CA PHE A 152 4.99 47.97 -11.55
C PHE A 152 3.66 48.36 -10.90
N ASP A 153 2.55 48.03 -11.54
CA ASP A 153 1.22 48.42 -11.07
C ASP A 153 0.95 47.80 -9.68
N PRO A 154 0.42 48.60 -8.72
CA PRO A 154 -0.04 48.10 -7.43
C PRO A 154 -0.92 46.86 -7.54
N PHE A 155 -1.76 46.76 -8.58
CA PHE A 155 -2.60 45.60 -8.85
C PHE A 155 -1.82 44.29 -8.96
N VAL A 156 -0.71 44.29 -9.72
CA VAL A 156 0.12 43.10 -9.93
C VAL A 156 0.78 42.67 -8.61
N ARG A 157 1.21 43.63 -7.79
CA ARG A 157 1.81 43.38 -6.47
C ARG A 157 0.80 42.79 -5.49
N VAL A 158 -0.40 43.36 -5.40
CA VAL A 158 -1.48 42.86 -4.55
C VAL A 158 -1.87 41.43 -4.95
N CYS A 159 -2.00 41.15 -6.25
CA CYS A 159 -2.26 39.79 -6.73
C CYS A 159 -1.14 38.81 -6.32
N GLY A 160 0.13 39.21 -6.45
CA GLY A 160 1.27 38.43 -6.00
C GLY A 160 1.25 38.15 -4.49
N MET A 161 0.86 39.11 -3.66
CA MET A 161 0.71 38.91 -2.21
C MET A 161 -0.40 37.92 -1.86
N LEU A 162 -1.60 38.12 -2.44
CA LEU A 162 -2.73 37.22 -2.23
C LEU A 162 -2.37 35.80 -2.64
N ARG A 163 -1.56 35.64 -3.69
CA ARG A 163 -1.02 34.35 -4.11
C ARG A 163 -0.14 33.72 -3.03
N TRP A 164 0.75 34.47 -2.38
CA TRP A 164 1.57 33.99 -1.28
C TRP A 164 0.76 33.60 -0.04
N THR A 165 -0.29 34.36 0.30
CA THR A 165 -1.25 33.99 1.36
C THR A 165 -1.98 32.68 1.01
N CYS A 166 -2.34 32.46 -0.25
CA CYS A 166 -2.91 31.19 -0.71
C CYS A 166 -1.91 30.03 -0.53
N TRP A 167 -0.65 30.22 -0.93
CA TRP A 167 0.41 29.22 -0.74
C TRP A 167 0.65 28.88 0.74
N ASN A 168 0.77 29.89 1.60
CA ASN A 168 0.88 29.71 3.06
C ASN A 168 -0.27 28.85 3.61
N THR A 169 -1.50 29.13 3.16
CA THR A 169 -2.70 28.38 3.54
C THR A 169 -2.68 26.94 3.02
N LEU A 170 -2.23 26.69 1.77
CA LEU A 170 -2.10 25.34 1.22
C LEU A 170 -1.05 24.50 1.96
N PHE A 171 0.06 25.10 2.39
CA PHE A 171 1.07 24.40 3.21
C PHE A 171 0.53 24.07 4.61
N PHE A 172 -0.21 24.99 5.23
CA PHE A 172 -0.88 24.76 6.50
C PHE A 172 -1.91 23.61 6.42
N ILE A 173 -2.74 23.59 5.38
CA ILE A 173 -3.69 22.50 5.12
C ILE A 173 -2.95 21.15 4.97
N ALA A 174 -1.79 21.11 4.31
CA ALA A 174 -0.98 19.90 4.18
C ALA A 174 -0.56 19.32 5.54
N ILE A 175 -0.15 20.17 6.48
CA ILE A 175 0.20 19.77 7.85
C ILE A 175 -1.03 19.20 8.58
N ILE A 176 -2.21 19.82 8.42
CA ILE A 176 -3.46 19.31 9.00
C ILE A 176 -3.76 17.91 8.46
N TYR A 177 -3.67 17.71 7.15
CA TYR A 177 -3.87 16.42 6.49
C TYR A 177 -2.92 15.34 7.03
N ALA A 178 -1.64 15.67 7.20
CA ALA A 178 -0.63 14.76 7.75
C ALA A 178 -0.93 14.36 9.19
N HIS A 179 -1.31 15.34 10.03
CA HIS A 179 -1.58 15.11 11.45
C HIS A 179 -2.87 14.34 11.70
N ASN A 180 -3.90 14.51 10.86
CA ASN A 180 -5.21 13.85 11.00
C ASN A 180 -5.12 12.31 11.04
N ALA A 181 -4.06 11.73 10.50
CA ALA A 181 -3.89 10.29 10.47
C ALA A 181 -3.14 9.70 11.67
N HIS A 182 -2.70 10.52 12.62
CA HIS A 182 -2.07 10.03 13.83
C HIS A 182 -3.07 9.29 14.73
N PRO A 183 -2.66 8.15 15.32
CA PRO A 183 -3.26 7.60 16.53
C PRO A 183 -3.48 8.66 17.60
N LEU A 184 -4.62 8.58 18.28
CA LEU A 184 -4.85 9.38 19.48
C LEU A 184 -4.38 8.59 20.71
N THR A 185 -3.28 9.01 21.34
CA THR A 185 -2.60 8.25 22.41
C THR A 185 -3.03 8.62 23.84
N ASP A 186 -3.72 9.74 24.05
CA ASP A 186 -4.03 10.26 25.38
C ASP A 186 -5.50 10.01 25.79
N HIS A 187 -5.71 8.98 26.63
CA HIS A 187 -7.01 8.60 27.21
C HIS A 187 -7.63 9.68 28.11
N SER A 188 -6.85 10.56 28.74
CA SER A 188 -7.36 11.58 29.67
C SER A 188 -8.07 12.75 28.97
N ARG A 189 -7.67 13.06 27.73
CA ARG A 189 -8.32 14.07 26.88
C ARG A 189 -9.57 13.54 26.16
N HIS A 190 -9.91 12.25 26.28
CA HIS A 190 -11.08 11.60 25.66
C HIS A 190 -12.44 12.17 26.09
N ALA A 191 -12.50 13.02 27.11
CA ALA A 191 -13.73 13.67 27.58
C ALA A 191 -14.27 14.77 26.65
N ASN A 192 -13.59 15.10 25.54
CA ASN A 192 -13.92 16.24 24.67
C ASN A 192 -14.33 15.86 23.24
N TYR A 193 -14.70 14.61 22.99
CA TYR A 193 -15.01 14.08 21.66
C TYR A 193 -16.51 14.10 21.37
N THR A 194 -16.85 14.21 20.08
CA THR A 194 -18.23 14.16 19.58
C THR A 194 -18.84 12.81 19.93
N GLY A 195 -19.93 12.80 20.70
CA GLY A 195 -20.59 11.62 21.26
C GLY A 195 -21.26 10.69 20.25
N PHE A 196 -20.48 10.11 19.34
CA PHE A 196 -20.91 8.96 18.53
C PHE A 196 -20.11 7.74 18.98
N GLN A 197 -20.64 7.10 20.02
CA GLN A 197 -20.33 5.71 20.36
C GLN A 197 -21.08 4.81 19.37
N ASP A 198 -20.55 4.61 18.15
CA ASP A 198 -20.89 3.39 17.41
C ASP A 198 -20.02 2.27 18.00
N GLU A 199 -20.65 1.35 18.71
CA GLU A 199 -20.10 0.27 19.54
C GLU A 199 -19.38 -0.86 18.76
N ALA A 200 -18.62 -0.54 17.72
CA ALA A 200 -17.78 -1.50 17.00
C ALA A 200 -16.37 -0.95 16.77
N VAL A 201 -15.62 -0.83 17.88
CA VAL A 201 -14.14 -0.75 17.97
C VAL A 201 -13.44 0.01 16.82
N GLN A 202 -13.58 1.34 16.79
CA GLN A 202 -12.70 2.19 16.00
C GLN A 202 -11.54 2.71 16.86
N TYR A 203 -10.31 2.36 16.46
CA TYR A 203 -9.10 2.96 17.02
C TYR A 203 -9.15 4.50 16.80
N PRO A 204 -9.05 5.32 17.86
CA PRO A 204 -9.27 6.76 17.75
C PRO A 204 -8.11 7.43 17.01
N LEU A 205 -8.45 8.35 16.11
CA LEU A 205 -7.49 9.11 15.31
C LEU A 205 -7.61 10.60 15.63
N VAL A 206 -6.57 11.36 15.35
CA VAL A 206 -6.59 12.83 15.48
C VAL A 206 -7.73 13.46 14.65
N MET A 207 -8.08 12.88 13.51
CA MET A 207 -9.24 13.30 12.70
C MET A 207 -10.57 13.28 13.49
N ASP A 208 -10.68 12.51 14.57
CA ASP A 208 -11.86 12.49 15.44
C ASP A 208 -11.91 13.68 16.40
N ALA A 209 -10.76 14.30 16.68
CA ALA A 209 -10.66 15.44 17.59
C ALA A 209 -11.31 16.72 17.03
N LYS A 210 -11.82 17.59 17.91
CA LYS A 210 -12.39 18.90 17.53
C LYS A 210 -11.34 19.76 16.80
N TRP A 211 -11.77 20.66 15.91
CA TRP A 211 -10.88 21.53 15.11
C TRP A 211 -9.83 22.31 15.92
N ARG A 212 -10.17 22.72 17.16
CA ARG A 212 -9.23 23.37 18.10
C ARG A 212 -7.96 22.57 18.38
N TYR A 213 -7.95 21.25 18.15
CA TYR A 213 -6.76 20.40 18.28
C TYR A 213 -5.64 20.78 17.30
N HIS A 214 -5.98 21.49 16.21
CA HIS A 214 -5.01 22.00 15.25
C HIS A 214 -4.52 23.42 15.58
N ALA A 215 -5.01 24.07 16.64
CA ALA A 215 -4.66 25.45 16.98
C ALA A 215 -3.16 25.65 17.23
N SER A 216 -2.45 24.64 17.73
CA SER A 216 -0.99 24.68 17.93
C SER A 216 -0.18 24.84 16.64
N LYS A 217 -0.81 24.69 15.46
CA LYS A 217 -0.17 24.87 14.14
C LYS A 217 -0.35 26.28 13.59
N LEU A 218 -1.29 27.08 14.12
CA LEU A 218 -1.56 28.44 13.68
C LEU A 218 -0.40 29.43 13.89
N PRO A 219 0.45 29.32 14.94
CA PRO A 219 1.56 30.25 15.11
C PRO A 219 2.48 30.34 13.89
N LEU A 220 2.81 29.22 13.25
CA LEU A 220 3.63 29.22 12.04
C LEU A 220 2.93 29.94 10.88
N TRP A 221 1.63 29.72 10.71
CA TRP A 221 0.84 30.42 9.68
C TRP A 221 0.84 31.93 9.90
N PHE A 222 0.63 32.37 11.14
CA PHE A 222 0.64 33.80 11.50
C PHE A 222 2.02 34.44 11.31
N VAL A 223 3.10 33.73 11.64
CA VAL A 223 4.47 34.22 11.41
C VAL A 223 4.73 34.42 9.91
N VAL A 224 4.37 33.43 9.08
CA VAL A 224 4.54 33.54 7.62
C VAL A 224 3.68 34.66 7.04
N GLU A 225 2.42 34.76 7.47
CA GLU A 225 1.52 35.82 7.01
C GLU A 225 2.03 37.22 7.45
N GLY A 226 2.57 37.33 8.65
CA GLY A 226 3.21 38.55 9.14
C GLY A 226 4.42 38.98 8.30
N VAL A 227 5.21 38.02 7.81
CA VAL A 227 6.32 38.30 6.88
C VAL A 227 5.81 38.73 5.51
N VAL A 228 4.77 38.08 4.97
CA VAL A 228 4.13 38.45 3.70
C VAL A 228 3.54 39.86 3.78
N ALA A 229 2.80 40.16 4.85
CA ALA A 229 2.21 41.48 5.10
C ALA A 229 3.28 42.55 5.38
N GLY A 230 4.34 42.21 6.12
CA GLY A 230 5.46 43.12 6.36
C GLY A 230 6.20 43.48 5.07
N TYR A 231 6.45 42.49 4.21
CA TYR A 231 7.05 42.71 2.90
C TYR A 231 6.16 43.58 2.00
N ALA A 232 4.85 43.40 2.06
CA ALA A 232 3.89 44.25 1.38
C ALA A 232 3.99 45.71 1.78
N VAL A 233 3.92 45.99 3.08
CA VAL A 233 3.97 47.36 3.62
C VAL A 233 5.29 48.01 3.25
N TRP A 234 6.40 47.27 3.30
CA TRP A 234 7.71 47.76 2.88
C TRP A 234 7.75 48.15 1.39
N LEU A 235 7.11 47.37 0.52
CA LEU A 235 7.02 47.64 -0.93
C LEU A 235 6.15 48.84 -1.29
N PHE A 236 5.10 49.13 -0.52
CA PHE A 236 4.18 50.24 -0.79
C PHE A 236 4.63 51.58 -0.20
N LYS A 237 5.79 51.64 0.47
CA LYS A 237 6.34 52.91 0.98
C LYS A 237 6.62 53.89 -0.18
N PRO A 238 6.27 55.18 -0.05
CA PRO A 238 6.41 56.16 -1.14
C PRO A 238 7.84 56.37 -1.64
N VAL A 239 8.84 56.19 -0.77
CA VAL A 239 10.28 56.21 -1.14
C VAL A 239 10.64 55.06 -2.11
N ASN A 240 9.89 53.95 -2.06
CA ASN A 240 10.02 52.79 -2.94
C ASN A 240 8.94 52.72 -4.03
N ALA A 241 7.90 53.58 -3.97
CA ALA A 241 6.82 53.67 -4.95
C ALA A 241 7.28 54.35 -6.26
N GLY A 242 8.43 55.03 -6.23
CA GLY A 242 9.14 55.45 -7.43
C GLY A 242 10.08 54.35 -7.91
N ASP A 243 9.61 53.43 -8.76
CA ASP A 243 10.45 52.45 -9.48
C ASP A 243 11.47 53.09 -10.45
N ARG A 244 11.71 54.41 -10.35
CA ARG A 244 12.72 55.18 -11.10
C ARG A 244 14.16 54.70 -10.86
N HIS A 245 14.38 53.76 -9.93
CA HIS A 245 15.67 53.09 -9.71
C HIS A 245 15.79 51.72 -10.39
N LEU A 246 14.68 51.10 -10.81
CA LEU A 246 14.65 49.76 -11.43
C LEU A 246 14.75 49.81 -12.97
N ALA A 247 14.48 50.96 -13.57
CA ALA A 247 14.72 51.20 -14.98
C ALA A 247 15.12 52.66 -15.23
N SER A 248 16.14 52.89 -16.04
CA SER A 248 16.35 54.21 -16.66
C SER A 248 15.50 54.30 -17.93
N ILE A 249 14.74 55.38 -18.04
CA ILE A 249 13.81 55.64 -19.13
C ILE A 249 14.48 56.60 -20.11
N PRO A 250 14.86 56.16 -21.33
CA PRO A 250 15.34 57.07 -22.35
C PRO A 250 14.25 58.10 -22.75
N PRO A 251 14.59 59.39 -22.92
CA PRO A 251 13.62 60.40 -23.32
C PRO A 251 12.93 60.03 -24.64
N GLY A 252 11.61 60.18 -24.72
CA GLY A 252 10.79 59.81 -25.87
C GLY A 252 10.36 58.33 -25.94
N THR A 253 10.80 57.48 -24.99
CA THR A 253 10.42 56.05 -24.92
C THR A 253 9.44 55.72 -23.77
N GLU A 254 8.81 56.75 -23.19
CA GLU A 254 7.94 56.65 -22.02
C GLU A 254 6.73 55.72 -22.22
N HIS A 255 6.31 55.52 -23.47
CA HIS A 255 5.18 54.66 -23.83
C HIS A 255 5.57 53.23 -24.24
N ASP A 256 6.86 52.92 -24.35
CA ASP A 256 7.36 51.59 -24.72
C ASP A 256 8.52 51.11 -23.82
N CYS A 257 8.15 50.38 -22.77
CA CYS A 257 9.09 49.82 -21.80
C CYS A 257 9.96 48.66 -22.32
N ARG A 258 9.81 48.23 -23.57
CA ARG A 258 10.78 47.31 -24.20
C ARG A 258 12.10 48.02 -24.48
N LEU A 259 12.07 49.34 -24.58
CA LEU A 259 13.21 50.21 -24.85
C LEU A 259 13.88 50.72 -23.57
N TRP A 260 13.32 50.44 -22.40
CA TRP A 260 13.90 50.85 -21.12
C TRP A 260 15.11 49.99 -20.73
N VAL A 261 16.01 50.57 -19.96
CA VAL A 261 17.20 49.88 -19.43
C VAL A 261 16.93 49.50 -17.98
N TYR A 262 16.73 48.21 -17.72
CA TYR A 262 16.38 47.71 -16.38
C TYR A 262 17.62 47.42 -15.54
N VAL A 263 17.65 47.93 -14.31
CA VAL A 263 18.67 47.66 -13.30
C VAL A 263 17.97 46.99 -12.12
N CYS A 264 17.77 45.68 -12.19
CA CYS A 264 17.07 44.92 -11.18
C CYS A 264 17.95 44.55 -9.97
N THR A 265 18.61 45.54 -9.37
CA THR A 265 19.41 45.33 -8.16
C THR A 265 18.47 45.20 -6.96
N SER A 266 18.33 43.97 -6.44
CA SER A 266 17.60 43.75 -5.19
C SER A 266 18.27 44.52 -4.06
N GLN A 267 17.56 45.45 -3.44
CA GLN A 267 17.98 46.08 -2.18
C GLN A 267 18.21 45.01 -1.11
N ALA A 268 19.11 45.28 -0.15
CA ALA A 268 19.45 44.31 0.90
C ALA A 268 18.20 43.85 1.67
N ASP A 269 17.31 44.78 2.01
CA ASP A 269 16.03 44.53 2.69
C ASP A 269 15.14 43.53 1.96
N ALA A 270 14.96 43.70 0.64
CA ALA A 270 14.17 42.77 -0.18
C ALA A 270 14.75 41.35 -0.17
N ARG A 271 16.09 41.21 -0.16
CA ARG A 271 16.76 39.91 -0.03
C ARG A 271 16.51 39.27 1.33
N TYR A 272 16.48 40.06 2.40
CA TYR A 272 16.20 39.54 3.74
C TYR A 272 14.78 38.98 3.86
N PHE A 273 13.75 39.72 3.45
CA PHE A 273 12.35 39.24 3.47
C PHE A 273 12.17 37.96 2.65
N THR A 274 12.79 37.95 1.48
CA THR A 274 12.87 36.83 0.54
C THR A 274 13.50 35.59 1.22
N CYS A 275 14.75 35.68 1.68
CA CYS A 275 15.42 34.56 2.34
C CYS A 275 14.66 34.06 3.58
N LEU A 276 14.07 34.97 4.37
CA LEU A 276 13.26 34.62 5.54
C LEU A 276 12.01 33.81 5.14
N LEU A 277 11.27 34.26 4.12
CA LEU A 277 10.09 33.56 3.63
C LEU A 277 10.46 32.17 3.11
N ALA A 278 11.57 32.03 2.37
CA ALA A 278 12.04 30.72 1.93
C ALA A 278 12.42 29.80 3.09
N GLY A 279 13.10 30.31 4.12
CA GLY A 279 13.42 29.54 5.33
C GLY A 279 12.16 29.02 6.04
N LEU A 280 11.12 29.86 6.15
CA LEU A 280 9.84 29.47 6.75
C LEU A 280 9.07 28.44 5.90
N ILE A 281 9.15 28.53 4.57
CA ILE A 281 8.58 27.55 3.66
C ILE A 281 9.33 26.19 3.75
N VAL A 282 10.66 26.21 3.86
CA VAL A 282 11.46 25.01 4.13
C VAL A 282 11.07 24.39 5.48
N LEU A 283 10.82 25.21 6.50
CA LEU A 283 10.33 24.74 7.79
C LEU A 283 8.97 24.02 7.67
N TYR A 284 8.02 24.56 6.89
CA TYR A 284 6.76 23.86 6.58
C TYR A 284 7.01 22.46 6.00
N PHE A 285 7.95 22.34 5.05
CA PHE A 285 8.27 21.07 4.42
C PHE A 285 8.90 20.07 5.38
N ILE A 286 9.86 20.51 6.20
CA ILE A 286 10.51 19.68 7.23
C ILE A 286 9.47 19.19 8.24
N LEU A 287 8.61 20.09 8.75
CA LEU A 287 7.54 19.73 9.69
C LEU A 287 6.55 18.74 9.07
N TYR A 288 6.16 18.96 7.82
CA TYR A 288 5.32 18.03 7.08
C TYR A 288 5.96 16.64 7.02
N LEU A 289 7.24 16.53 6.65
CA LEU A 289 7.96 15.26 6.61
C LEU A 289 8.01 14.59 7.98
N ILE A 290 8.38 15.32 9.04
CA ILE A 290 8.44 14.79 10.42
C ILE A 290 7.08 14.23 10.85
N ILE A 291 6.01 15.00 10.65
CA ILE A 291 4.64 14.59 11.04
C ILE A 291 4.21 13.37 10.23
N MET A 292 4.51 13.32 8.93
CA MET A 292 4.18 12.19 8.05
C MET A 292 4.94 10.92 8.44
N PHE A 293 6.26 10.98 8.64
CA PHE A 293 7.05 9.81 9.05
C PHE A 293 6.64 9.33 10.44
N SER A 294 6.36 10.25 11.36
CA SER A 294 5.81 9.91 12.68
C SER A 294 4.45 9.22 12.56
N ALA A 295 3.55 9.70 11.70
CA ALA A 295 2.25 9.05 11.46
C ALA A 295 2.43 7.60 10.96
N ILE A 296 3.31 7.39 9.97
CA ILE A 296 3.60 6.06 9.42
C ILE A 296 4.19 5.14 10.49
N HIS A 297 5.09 5.66 11.33
CA HIS A 297 5.71 4.89 12.40
C HIS A 297 4.66 4.45 13.44
N GLN A 298 3.83 5.37 13.92
CA GLN A 298 2.80 5.09 14.92
C GLN A 298 1.70 4.16 14.37
N LEU A 299 1.22 4.40 13.15
CA LEU A 299 0.26 3.51 12.47
C LEU A 299 0.83 2.11 12.24
N GLY A 300 2.16 1.98 12.16
CA GLY A 300 2.84 0.68 12.09
C GLY A 300 2.72 -0.16 13.37
N LYS A 301 2.40 0.46 14.51
CA LYS A 301 2.16 -0.21 15.80
C LYS A 301 0.67 -0.50 16.04
N ALA A 302 -0.23 0.22 15.37
CA ALA A 302 -1.69 0.06 15.51
C ALA A 302 -2.25 -1.13 14.69
N PRO A 303 -3.46 -1.65 15.03
CA PRO A 303 -4.15 -2.64 14.21
C PRO A 303 -4.39 -2.13 12.79
N TYR A 304 -3.89 -2.85 11.79
CA TYR A 304 -4.04 -2.41 10.40
C TYR A 304 -5.51 -2.33 9.97
N VAL A 305 -6.32 -3.33 10.31
CA VAL A 305 -7.74 -3.43 9.89
C VAL A 305 -8.56 -2.25 10.43
N GLN A 306 -8.36 -1.88 11.69
CA GLN A 306 -9.07 -0.75 12.32
C GLN A 306 -8.55 0.61 11.84
N CYS A 307 -7.24 0.77 11.66
CA CYS A 307 -6.61 2.00 11.17
C CYS A 307 -6.40 2.01 9.65
N ARG A 308 -7.20 1.25 8.91
CA ARG A 308 -6.95 0.99 7.49
C ARG A 308 -7.04 2.24 6.64
N VAL A 309 -8.13 3.01 6.79
CA VAL A 309 -8.35 4.25 6.04
C VAL A 309 -7.23 5.25 6.31
N ALA A 310 -6.78 5.38 7.56
CA ALA A 310 -5.64 6.23 7.91
C ALA A 310 -4.34 5.75 7.28
N ASN A 311 -4.05 4.43 7.33
CA ASN A 311 -2.87 3.85 6.68
C ASN A 311 -2.86 4.11 5.17
N ILE A 312 -4.01 3.98 4.50
CA ILE A 312 -4.16 4.27 3.08
C ILE A 312 -3.96 5.77 2.83
N ALA A 313 -4.64 6.62 3.59
CA ALA A 313 -4.62 8.07 3.42
C ALA A 313 -3.20 8.65 3.59
N VAL A 314 -2.47 8.27 4.64
CA VAL A 314 -1.10 8.75 4.89
C VAL A 314 -0.17 8.36 3.77
N ARG A 315 -0.22 7.09 3.36
CA ARG A 315 0.67 6.64 2.30
C ARG A 315 0.29 7.33 0.99
N LEU A 316 -1.01 7.53 0.72
CA LEU A 316 -1.48 8.16 -0.50
C LEU A 316 -1.05 9.62 -0.55
N GLN A 317 -1.14 10.32 0.58
CA GLN A 317 -0.54 11.64 0.77
C GLN A 317 0.97 11.58 0.53
N LEU A 318 1.70 10.61 1.09
CA LEU A 318 3.13 10.46 0.82
C LEU A 318 3.42 10.35 -0.68
N HIS A 319 2.66 9.56 -1.43
CA HIS A 319 2.90 9.40 -2.88
C HIS A 319 2.45 10.61 -3.70
N MET A 320 1.34 11.26 -3.35
CA MET A 320 0.80 12.37 -4.14
C MET A 320 1.39 13.72 -3.70
N ARG A 321 1.29 14.03 -2.41
CA ARG A 321 1.73 15.30 -1.82
C ARG A 321 3.25 15.40 -1.79
N MET A 322 4.03 14.35 -1.51
CA MET A 322 5.51 14.46 -1.56
C MET A 322 6.01 14.79 -2.97
N MET A 323 5.43 14.18 -4.01
CA MET A 323 5.82 14.47 -5.39
C MET A 323 5.49 15.92 -5.77
N ALA A 324 4.26 16.37 -5.51
CA ALA A 324 3.81 17.72 -5.85
C ALA A 324 4.50 18.79 -4.99
N TYR A 325 4.47 18.67 -3.66
CA TYR A 325 5.12 19.63 -2.76
C TYR A 325 6.63 19.57 -2.87
N GLY A 326 7.24 18.38 -2.89
CA GLY A 326 8.69 18.26 -3.00
C GLY A 326 9.22 18.91 -4.28
N PHE A 327 8.55 18.70 -5.41
CA PHE A 327 8.88 19.41 -6.65
C PHE A 327 8.62 20.91 -6.55
N THR A 328 7.49 21.34 -5.98
CA THR A 328 7.16 22.76 -5.79
C THR A 328 8.21 23.47 -4.93
N MET A 329 8.66 22.83 -3.85
CA MET A 329 9.71 23.33 -2.97
C MET A 329 11.05 23.39 -3.68
N LEU A 330 11.44 22.33 -4.40
CA LEU A 330 12.67 22.29 -5.17
C LEU A 330 12.68 23.38 -6.26
N SER A 331 11.58 23.50 -6.99
CA SER A 331 11.41 24.51 -8.03
C SER A 331 11.49 25.91 -7.44
N PHE A 332 10.82 26.17 -6.32
CA PHE A 332 10.89 27.45 -5.63
C PHE A 332 12.33 27.75 -5.19
N LEU A 333 12.99 26.85 -4.47
CA LEU A 333 14.35 27.07 -4.00
C LEU A 333 15.34 27.27 -5.15
N LEU A 334 15.27 26.45 -6.20
CA LEU A 334 16.25 26.51 -7.27
C LEU A 334 15.98 27.67 -8.22
N LEU A 335 14.76 27.84 -8.75
CA LEU A 335 14.50 28.97 -9.65
C LEU A 335 14.70 30.29 -8.92
N TRP A 336 14.30 30.37 -7.65
CA TRP A 336 14.34 31.63 -6.95
C TRP A 336 15.71 31.98 -6.38
N LEU A 337 16.46 31.02 -5.83
CA LEU A 337 17.79 31.29 -5.27
C LEU A 337 18.88 31.44 -6.35
N ILE A 338 18.69 30.84 -7.53
CA ILE A 338 19.59 31.04 -8.66
C ILE A 338 19.39 32.44 -9.22
N HIS A 339 20.47 33.24 -9.23
CA HIS A 339 20.44 34.63 -9.69
C HIS A 339 19.30 35.46 -9.05
N LEU A 340 19.22 35.43 -7.71
CA LEU A 340 18.24 36.20 -6.89
C LEU A 340 18.14 37.68 -7.26
N THR A 341 19.22 38.28 -7.76
CA THR A 341 19.29 39.69 -8.15
C THR A 341 19.02 39.92 -9.64
N SER A 342 18.41 38.96 -10.34
CA SER A 342 18.07 39.11 -11.75
C SER A 342 16.66 39.69 -11.94
N CYS A 343 16.48 40.39 -13.06
CA CYS A 343 15.19 40.89 -13.52
C CYS A 343 14.14 39.76 -13.70
N THR A 344 14.56 38.60 -14.18
CA THR A 344 13.69 37.41 -14.30
C THR A 344 13.12 36.97 -12.95
N SER A 345 13.96 36.88 -11.91
CA SER A 345 13.51 36.51 -10.57
C SER A 345 12.50 37.52 -10.00
N TYR A 346 12.64 38.80 -10.30
CA TYR A 346 11.64 39.82 -9.93
C TYR A 346 10.28 39.56 -10.60
N LEU A 347 10.25 39.30 -11.91
CA LEU A 347 9.00 39.03 -12.63
C LEU A 347 8.29 37.77 -12.11
N GLU A 348 9.04 36.70 -11.87
CA GLU A 348 8.48 35.44 -11.36
C GLU A 348 7.90 35.56 -9.94
N ILE A 349 8.49 36.39 -9.07
CA ILE A 349 7.93 36.67 -7.74
C ILE A 349 6.50 37.20 -7.83
N TRP A 350 6.22 38.05 -8.80
CA TRP A 350 4.94 38.75 -8.93
C TRP A 350 3.95 37.99 -9.81
N LEU A 351 4.38 37.61 -11.01
CA LEU A 351 3.54 36.92 -11.99
C LEU A 351 3.37 35.43 -11.68
N GLY A 352 4.28 34.86 -10.89
CA GLY A 352 4.22 33.50 -10.40
C GLY A 352 4.89 32.47 -11.28
N GLU A 353 5.22 31.35 -10.64
CA GLU A 353 6.03 30.28 -11.19
C GLU A 353 5.16 29.15 -11.76
N PHE A 354 5.19 28.98 -13.08
CA PHE A 354 4.45 27.90 -13.74
C PHE A 354 4.80 26.50 -13.18
N PRO A 355 6.08 26.12 -12.99
CA PRO A 355 6.42 24.78 -12.53
C PRO A 355 5.87 24.46 -11.13
N MET A 356 5.58 25.47 -10.30
CA MET A 356 4.93 25.30 -9.01
C MET A 356 3.41 25.05 -9.15
N GLN A 357 2.75 25.76 -10.08
CA GLN A 357 1.29 25.72 -10.21
C GLN A 357 0.77 24.39 -10.78
N LEU A 358 1.50 23.80 -11.74
CA LEU A 358 1.05 22.59 -12.43
C LEU A 358 0.90 21.37 -11.49
N PRO A 359 1.94 20.91 -10.76
CA PRO A 359 1.82 19.73 -9.90
C PRO A 359 0.83 19.93 -8.75
N MET A 360 0.75 21.15 -8.21
CA MET A 360 -0.13 21.47 -7.09
C MET A 360 -1.60 21.50 -7.48
N THR A 361 -1.93 22.11 -8.63
CA THR A 361 -3.31 22.09 -9.14
C THR A 361 -3.79 20.66 -9.39
N VAL A 362 -2.96 19.85 -10.07
CA VAL A 362 -3.29 18.46 -10.37
C VAL A 362 -3.46 17.65 -9.09
N MET A 363 -2.61 17.88 -8.08
CA MET A 363 -2.72 17.22 -6.78
C MET A 363 -4.05 17.54 -6.10
N VAL A 364 -4.45 18.82 -6.03
CA VAL A 364 -5.72 19.23 -5.41
C VAL A 364 -6.93 18.65 -6.17
N VAL A 365 -6.89 18.64 -7.51
CA VAL A 365 -7.92 17.98 -8.33
C VAL A 365 -8.00 16.48 -8.03
N CYS A 366 -6.86 15.79 -7.90
CA CYS A 366 -6.82 14.38 -7.52
C CYS A 366 -7.41 14.14 -6.11
N VAL A 367 -7.10 15.00 -5.14
CA VAL A 367 -7.65 14.93 -3.78
C VAL A 367 -9.17 15.13 -3.81
N ALA A 368 -9.67 16.13 -4.55
CA ALA A 368 -11.10 16.36 -4.74
C ALA A 368 -11.82 15.15 -5.35
N PHE A 369 -11.22 14.52 -6.37
CA PHE A 369 -11.74 13.30 -6.96
C PHE A 369 -11.83 12.15 -5.93
N LEU A 370 -10.79 11.95 -5.11
CA LEU A 370 -10.76 10.91 -4.08
C LEU A 370 -11.77 11.17 -2.95
N ALA A 371 -12.00 12.43 -2.60
CA ALA A 371 -12.97 12.83 -1.58
C ALA A 371 -14.40 12.92 -2.10
N THR A 372 -14.65 12.67 -3.40
CA THR A 372 -16.00 12.81 -3.98
C THR A 372 -16.94 11.72 -3.44
N PRO A 373 -18.15 12.07 -2.97
CA PRO A 373 -19.16 11.09 -2.54
C PRO A 373 -19.61 10.12 -3.64
N LYS A 374 -19.91 8.87 -3.25
CA LYS A 374 -20.53 7.87 -4.14
C LYS A 374 -21.91 8.33 -4.62
N MET A 375 -22.26 7.95 -5.85
CA MET A 375 -23.62 8.10 -6.34
C MET A 375 -24.59 7.25 -5.51
N PRO A 376 -25.79 7.76 -5.15
CA PRO A 376 -26.74 7.06 -4.28
C PRO A 376 -27.21 5.68 -4.80
N HIS A 377 -27.25 5.49 -6.13
CA HIS A 377 -27.82 4.30 -6.78
C HIS A 377 -26.78 3.32 -7.37
N GLY A 378 -25.50 3.39 -6.96
CA GLY A 378 -24.46 2.49 -7.48
C GLY A 378 -24.31 1.20 -6.67
N ASP A 379 -24.06 0.07 -7.35
CA ASP A 379 -23.87 -1.27 -6.77
C ASP A 379 -22.95 -1.28 -5.54
N THR A 380 -23.42 -1.89 -4.46
CA THR A 380 -22.74 -1.99 -3.16
C THR A 380 -21.99 -3.30 -3.01
N SER A 381 -20.98 -3.56 -3.84
CA SER A 381 -19.97 -4.56 -3.47
C SER A 381 -19.01 -3.94 -2.45
N LEU A 382 -19.32 -4.09 -1.17
CA LEU A 382 -18.44 -3.60 -0.09
C LEU A 382 -17.21 -4.49 -0.02
N LEU A 383 -16.10 -3.97 -0.52
CA LEU A 383 -14.79 -4.58 -0.44
C LEU A 383 -14.44 -5.04 0.99
N VAL A 384 -14.93 -4.35 2.02
CA VAL A 384 -14.77 -4.72 3.43
C VAL A 384 -15.17 -6.18 3.68
N TRP A 385 -16.29 -6.64 3.13
CA TRP A 385 -16.76 -8.02 3.26
C TRP A 385 -15.86 -9.02 2.54
N LEU A 386 -15.34 -8.65 1.37
CA LEU A 386 -14.41 -9.51 0.62
C LEU A 386 -13.05 -9.67 1.33
N GLN A 387 -12.72 -8.78 2.26
CA GLN A 387 -11.45 -8.77 3.00
C GLN A 387 -11.57 -9.38 4.39
N GLU A 388 -12.77 -9.75 4.82
CA GLU A 388 -12.98 -10.58 5.99
C GLU A 388 -12.35 -11.96 5.76
N TYR A 389 -11.79 -12.53 6.83
CA TYR A 389 -11.13 -13.82 6.81
C TYR A 389 -11.48 -14.67 8.03
N ALA A 390 -11.31 -15.97 7.87
CA ALA A 390 -11.46 -16.95 8.93
C ALA A 390 -10.08 -17.26 9.54
N MET A 391 -10.00 -17.29 10.86
CA MET A 391 -8.81 -17.70 11.60
C MET A 391 -8.68 -19.23 11.60
N THR A 392 -9.79 -19.95 11.79
CA THR A 392 -9.88 -21.42 11.77
C THR A 392 -10.72 -21.94 10.61
N GLU A 393 -10.56 -23.21 10.25
CA GLU A 393 -11.39 -23.87 9.23
C GLU A 393 -12.83 -24.04 9.73
N ALA A 394 -13.02 -24.30 11.03
CA ALA A 394 -14.33 -24.48 11.67
C ALA A 394 -15.20 -23.21 11.64
N GLU A 395 -14.61 -22.01 11.69
CA GLU A 395 -15.39 -20.76 11.65
C GLU A 395 -15.68 -20.26 10.22
N LYS A 396 -15.00 -20.80 9.20
CA LYS A 396 -15.13 -20.38 7.80
C LYS A 396 -16.58 -20.45 7.30
N PRO A 397 -17.36 -21.54 7.50
CA PRO A 397 -18.74 -21.63 7.00
C PRO A 397 -19.67 -20.59 7.61
N ALA A 398 -19.59 -20.36 8.93
CA ALA A 398 -20.42 -19.39 9.64
C ALA A 398 -20.15 -17.96 9.16
N LYS A 399 -18.88 -17.59 8.99
CA LYS A 399 -18.49 -16.27 8.45
C LYS A 399 -18.90 -16.11 6.98
N MET A 400 -18.75 -17.15 6.16
CA MET A 400 -19.21 -17.11 4.76
C MET A 400 -20.73 -16.93 4.65
N ALA A 401 -21.51 -17.62 5.50
CA ALA A 401 -22.96 -17.46 5.58
C ALA A 401 -23.33 -16.03 6.00
N ARG A 402 -22.67 -15.48 7.04
CA ARG A 402 -22.86 -14.10 7.49
C ARG A 402 -22.56 -13.07 6.40
N ARG A 403 -21.55 -13.32 5.56
CA ARG A 403 -21.12 -12.43 4.48
C ARG A 403 -22.16 -12.31 3.36
N GLY A 404 -23.02 -13.32 3.16
CA GLY A 404 -24.06 -13.31 2.13
C GLY A 404 -23.54 -13.30 0.69
N LEU A 405 -22.30 -13.77 0.47
CA LEU A 405 -21.66 -13.87 -0.85
C LEU A 405 -21.16 -15.31 -1.05
N PRO A 406 -22.03 -16.24 -1.51
CA PRO A 406 -21.71 -17.67 -1.58
C PRO A 406 -20.66 -18.01 -2.64
N ASP A 407 -20.64 -17.29 -3.77
CA ASP A 407 -19.72 -17.56 -4.89
C ASP A 407 -18.29 -17.06 -4.68
N GLU A 408 -18.08 -16.20 -3.68
CA GLU A 408 -16.76 -15.66 -3.37
C GLU A 408 -16.06 -16.56 -2.34
N PRO A 409 -14.77 -16.86 -2.47
CA PRO A 409 -14.06 -17.64 -1.46
C PRO A 409 -13.71 -16.77 -0.23
N MET A 410 -13.35 -17.42 0.87
CA MET A 410 -12.86 -16.76 2.09
C MET A 410 -11.49 -17.32 2.48
N PHE A 411 -10.54 -16.42 2.73
CA PHE A 411 -9.22 -16.80 3.20
C PHE A 411 -9.33 -17.42 4.59
N CYS A 412 -8.76 -18.61 4.76
CA CYS A 412 -8.57 -19.22 6.07
C CYS A 412 -7.09 -19.17 6.47
N PHE A 413 -6.80 -18.64 7.67
CA PHE A 413 -5.45 -18.54 8.20
C PHE A 413 -4.90 -19.91 8.64
N GLU A 414 -5.72 -20.77 9.25
CA GLU A 414 -5.34 -22.15 9.58
C GLU A 414 -4.85 -22.92 8.36
N THR A 415 -5.63 -22.94 7.28
CA THR A 415 -5.25 -23.55 6.00
C THR A 415 -3.95 -22.93 5.47
N ALA A 416 -3.76 -21.61 5.66
CA ALA A 416 -2.52 -20.92 5.31
C ALA A 416 -1.30 -21.41 6.11
N LEU A 417 -1.47 -21.77 7.39
CA LEU A 417 -0.37 -22.32 8.20
C LEU A 417 -0.05 -23.76 7.75
N LYS A 418 -1.08 -24.60 7.63
CA LYS A 418 -0.96 -25.99 7.19
C LYS A 418 -0.28 -26.07 5.83
N LEU A 419 -0.75 -25.32 4.83
CA LEU A 419 -0.17 -25.34 3.48
C LEU A 419 1.19 -24.65 3.35
N GLN A 420 1.55 -23.75 4.28
CA GLN A 420 2.90 -23.23 4.35
C GLN A 420 3.88 -24.31 4.83
N ASN A 421 3.46 -25.14 5.80
CA ASN A 421 4.25 -26.28 6.25
C ASN A 421 4.51 -27.26 5.09
N TRP A 422 3.46 -27.63 4.36
CA TRP A 422 3.56 -28.49 3.17
C TRP A 422 4.44 -27.89 2.06
N ALA A 423 4.34 -26.58 1.81
CA ALA A 423 5.23 -25.90 0.87
C ALA A 423 6.72 -25.99 1.28
N SER A 424 7.00 -26.05 2.59
CA SER A 424 8.37 -26.26 3.10
C SER A 424 8.80 -27.73 3.02
N LEU A 425 7.91 -28.68 3.31
CA LEU A 425 8.19 -30.12 3.16
C LEU A 425 8.61 -30.46 1.74
N GLY A 426 8.02 -29.79 0.73
CA GLY A 426 8.41 -29.95 -0.67
C GLY A 426 9.90 -29.70 -0.97
N TYR A 427 10.62 -28.91 -0.15
CA TYR A 427 12.06 -28.69 -0.30
C TYR A 427 12.94 -29.73 0.40
N HIS A 428 12.42 -30.38 1.44
CA HIS A 428 13.21 -31.24 2.33
C HIS A 428 12.94 -32.72 2.10
N TYR A 429 11.79 -33.07 1.55
CA TYR A 429 11.41 -34.45 1.31
C TYR A 429 11.98 -34.94 -0.02
N GLN A 430 13.08 -35.69 0.06
CA GLN A 430 13.70 -36.39 -1.05
C GLN A 430 13.70 -37.88 -0.69
N ALA A 431 13.04 -38.71 -1.49
CA ALA A 431 12.93 -40.14 -1.23
C ALA A 431 14.33 -40.77 -1.10
N GLY A 432 14.63 -41.36 0.07
CA GLY A 432 15.87 -42.10 0.33
C GLY A 432 16.95 -41.41 1.16
N LEU A 433 16.76 -40.18 1.66
CA LEU A 433 17.72 -39.45 2.50
C LEU A 433 17.05 -38.91 3.78
N LEU A 434 16.71 -39.77 4.73
CA LEU A 434 16.15 -39.30 6.02
C LEU A 434 16.84 -39.99 7.20
N GLY A 435 17.50 -39.16 8.03
CA GLY A 435 17.77 -39.48 9.43
C GLY A 435 16.55 -39.20 10.32
N ASN A 436 16.56 -39.77 11.53
CA ASN A 436 15.41 -39.94 12.42
C ASN A 436 14.57 -38.67 12.74
N GLY A 437 15.13 -37.47 12.74
CA GLY A 437 14.42 -36.24 13.14
C GLY A 437 13.42 -35.67 12.10
N ARG A 438 13.48 -36.08 10.83
CA ARG A 438 12.70 -35.47 9.73
C ARG A 438 11.45 -36.26 9.31
N ASN A 439 11.27 -37.46 9.85
CA ASN A 439 10.02 -38.21 9.72
C ASN A 439 8.87 -37.54 10.51
N LEU A 440 9.18 -36.82 11.58
CA LEU A 440 8.18 -36.18 12.44
C LEU A 440 7.42 -35.05 11.73
N GLU A 441 8.09 -34.21 10.94
CA GLU A 441 7.45 -33.08 10.23
C GLU A 441 6.45 -33.56 9.17
N LEU A 442 6.75 -34.66 8.46
CA LEU A 442 5.81 -35.26 7.49
C LEU A 442 4.64 -35.92 8.20
N THR A 443 4.89 -36.69 9.26
CA THR A 443 3.83 -37.30 10.08
C THR A 443 2.86 -36.25 10.61
N LEU A 444 3.39 -35.14 11.14
CA LEU A 444 2.59 -33.99 11.57
C LEU A 444 1.78 -33.40 10.40
N GLY A 445 2.43 -33.18 9.25
CA GLY A 445 1.78 -32.68 8.04
C GLY A 445 0.62 -33.54 7.56
N MET A 446 0.79 -34.87 7.60
CA MET A 446 -0.24 -35.85 7.23
C MET A 446 -1.40 -35.86 8.23
N ALA A 447 -1.10 -35.84 9.53
CA ALA A 447 -2.11 -35.83 10.58
C ALA A 447 -3.02 -34.58 10.51
N LEU A 448 -2.48 -33.42 10.14
CA LEU A 448 -3.24 -32.16 9.99
C LEU A 448 -4.37 -32.22 8.95
N TYR A 449 -4.30 -33.16 8.00
CA TYR A 449 -5.31 -33.36 6.94
C TYR A 449 -5.88 -34.79 6.91
N GLN A 450 -5.58 -35.61 7.93
CA GLN A 450 -6.00 -37.03 7.98
C GLN A 450 -5.54 -37.81 6.74
N LEU A 451 -4.28 -37.63 6.34
CA LEU A 451 -3.68 -38.33 5.20
C LEU A 451 -3.06 -39.64 5.67
N GLU A 452 -3.21 -40.69 4.87
CA GLU A 452 -2.77 -42.04 5.19
C GLU A 452 -1.57 -42.46 4.32
N HIS A 453 -1.47 -41.87 3.12
CA HIS A 453 -0.45 -42.23 2.14
C HIS A 453 0.26 -40.99 1.62
N SER A 454 1.53 -41.15 1.23
CA SER A 454 2.33 -40.11 0.61
C SER A 454 3.28 -40.67 -0.44
N GLU A 455 3.49 -39.94 -1.52
CA GLU A 455 4.35 -40.30 -2.64
C GLU A 455 5.04 -39.05 -3.21
N VAL A 456 6.25 -39.22 -3.75
CA VAL A 456 6.96 -38.14 -4.46
C VAL A 456 7.11 -38.48 -5.92
N VAL A 457 6.62 -37.59 -6.76
CA VAL A 457 6.92 -37.57 -8.19
C VAL A 457 8.07 -36.60 -8.42
N TRP A 458 9.24 -37.14 -8.77
CA TRP A 458 10.45 -36.33 -8.99
C TRP A 458 10.80 -36.26 -10.47
N GLU A 459 10.88 -35.03 -10.99
CA GLU A 459 11.52 -34.75 -12.27
C GLU A 459 12.98 -34.28 -12.07
N ARG A 460 13.92 -35.20 -12.33
CA ARG A 460 15.35 -35.03 -12.03
C ARG A 460 16.03 -33.93 -12.84
N ARG A 461 15.69 -33.77 -14.13
CA ARG A 461 16.39 -32.79 -14.99
C ARG A 461 16.07 -31.34 -14.63
N GLY A 462 14.83 -31.08 -14.21
CA GLY A 462 14.36 -29.76 -13.81
C GLY A 462 14.40 -29.51 -12.30
N ASP A 463 14.96 -30.44 -11.52
CA ASP A 463 14.93 -30.45 -10.04
C ASP A 463 13.54 -30.10 -9.46
N THR A 464 12.49 -30.59 -10.12
CA THR A 464 11.11 -30.28 -9.76
C THR A 464 10.51 -31.49 -9.06
N ASN A 465 10.14 -31.30 -7.79
CA ASN A 465 9.58 -32.36 -6.95
C ASN A 465 8.13 -32.02 -6.63
N VAL A 466 7.28 -33.03 -6.70
CA VAL A 466 5.87 -32.94 -6.33
C VAL A 466 5.61 -33.98 -5.25
N LEU A 467 5.30 -33.52 -4.04
CA LEU A 467 4.86 -34.37 -2.94
C LEU A 467 3.33 -34.45 -3.00
N ILE A 468 2.81 -35.67 -3.12
CA ILE A 468 1.37 -35.97 -3.15
C ILE A 468 1.07 -36.80 -1.91
N ALA A 469 0.09 -36.38 -1.12
CA ALA A 469 -0.41 -37.16 0.00
C ALA A 469 -1.93 -37.17 0.01
N TRP A 470 -2.53 -38.30 0.40
CA TRP A 470 -3.97 -38.50 0.34
C TRP A 470 -4.48 -39.29 1.53
N GLY A 471 -5.73 -39.02 1.90
CA GLY A 471 -6.53 -39.77 2.85
C GLY A 471 -7.90 -40.11 2.24
N PRO A 472 -8.92 -40.35 3.08
CA PRO A 472 -10.24 -40.75 2.59
C PRO A 472 -10.98 -39.63 1.83
N ASP A 473 -10.82 -38.37 2.27
CA ASP A 473 -11.56 -37.22 1.72
C ASP A 473 -10.66 -36.07 1.25
N ASN A 474 -9.40 -36.05 1.70
CA ASN A 474 -8.45 -34.96 1.46
C ASN A 474 -7.25 -35.41 0.62
N ILE A 475 -6.79 -34.52 -0.25
CA ILE A 475 -5.53 -34.63 -0.98
C ILE A 475 -4.72 -33.35 -0.77
N VAL A 476 -3.41 -33.49 -0.56
CA VAL A 476 -2.46 -32.38 -0.50
C VAL A 476 -1.35 -32.59 -1.53
N ILE A 477 -1.12 -31.56 -2.34
CA ILE A 477 -0.12 -31.56 -3.41
C ILE A 477 0.81 -30.38 -3.18
N ALA A 478 2.08 -30.65 -2.90
CA ALA A 478 3.09 -29.63 -2.64
C ALA A 478 4.19 -29.64 -3.70
N PHE A 479 4.37 -28.49 -4.35
CA PHE A 479 5.38 -28.28 -5.38
C PHE A 479 6.62 -27.59 -4.81
N ARG A 480 7.78 -28.18 -5.08
CA ARG A 480 9.08 -27.58 -4.77
C ARG A 480 9.40 -26.44 -5.73
N GLY A 481 10.00 -25.37 -5.22
CA GLY A 481 10.61 -24.32 -6.05
C GLY A 481 12.13 -24.50 -6.21
N THR A 482 12.75 -23.75 -7.12
CA THR A 482 14.19 -23.79 -7.34
C THR A 482 14.97 -23.35 -6.10
N ALA A 483 16.06 -24.05 -5.76
CA ALA A 483 16.93 -23.67 -4.65
C ALA A 483 17.74 -22.38 -4.92
N SER A 484 18.03 -22.08 -6.19
CA SER A 484 18.76 -20.86 -6.59
C SER A 484 17.82 -19.73 -7.00
N LEU A 485 17.63 -18.79 -6.09
CA LEU A 485 16.79 -17.61 -6.26
C LEU A 485 17.40 -16.57 -7.22
N ALA A 486 18.73 -16.51 -7.29
CA ALA A 486 19.45 -15.62 -8.21
C ALA A 486 19.28 -16.07 -9.68
N ASN A 487 19.37 -17.38 -9.93
CA ASN A 487 19.12 -17.93 -11.27
C ASN A 487 17.67 -17.73 -11.67
N LEU A 488 16.71 -17.94 -10.76
CA LEU A 488 15.29 -17.69 -11.04
C LEU A 488 15.04 -16.25 -11.47
N LEU A 489 15.59 -15.26 -10.75
CA LEU A 489 15.39 -13.85 -11.09
C LEU A 489 16.06 -13.44 -12.41
N ALA A 490 17.22 -14.01 -12.73
CA ALA A 490 17.91 -13.78 -14.01
C ALA A 490 17.20 -14.48 -15.19
N ASP A 491 16.60 -15.66 -14.96
CA ASP A 491 15.95 -16.49 -15.97
C ASP A 491 14.45 -16.22 -16.16
N LEU A 492 13.87 -15.24 -15.45
CA LEU A 492 12.51 -14.71 -15.70
C LEU A 492 12.45 -13.98 -17.06
N LYS A 493 12.72 -14.72 -18.13
CA LYS A 493 12.56 -14.30 -19.52
C LYS A 493 11.08 -14.07 -19.78
N VAL A 494 10.74 -13.00 -20.48
CA VAL A 494 9.35 -12.54 -20.66
C VAL A 494 8.49 -13.45 -21.57
N TRP A 495 9.01 -14.62 -21.99
CA TRP A 495 8.40 -15.49 -22.98
C TRP A 495 7.12 -16.17 -22.50
N ARG A 496 6.09 -16.12 -23.35
CA ARG A 496 4.77 -16.69 -23.08
C ARG A 496 4.50 -17.89 -23.96
N ALA A 497 3.78 -18.88 -23.44
CA ALA A 497 3.27 -20.04 -24.16
C ALA A 497 1.75 -20.15 -23.98
N ASN A 498 1.06 -20.74 -24.95
CA ASN A 498 -0.38 -20.92 -24.88
C ASN A 498 -0.71 -22.08 -23.93
N HIS A 499 -1.56 -21.81 -22.94
CA HIS A 499 -2.08 -22.82 -22.03
C HIS A 499 -3.29 -22.23 -21.28
N PRO A 500 -4.49 -22.82 -21.40
CA PRO A 500 -4.85 -23.93 -22.29
C PRO A 500 -4.78 -23.51 -23.77
N ALA A 501 -4.76 -24.49 -24.69
CA ALA A 501 -4.68 -24.25 -26.14
C ALA A 501 -6.02 -23.77 -26.74
N VAL A 502 -6.58 -22.70 -26.19
CA VAL A 502 -7.87 -22.12 -26.61
C VAL A 502 -7.64 -21.05 -27.70
N PRO A 503 -8.51 -20.96 -28.72
CA PRO A 503 -8.43 -19.91 -29.74
C PRO A 503 -8.50 -18.51 -29.15
N GLY A 504 -7.69 -17.59 -29.66
CA GLY A 504 -7.68 -16.18 -29.24
C GLY A 504 -6.67 -15.37 -30.04
N ARG A 505 -6.68 -14.04 -29.86
CA ARG A 505 -5.75 -13.12 -30.54
C ARG A 505 -4.69 -12.62 -29.56
N VAL A 506 -3.42 -13.00 -29.77
CA VAL A 506 -2.28 -12.57 -28.94
C VAL A 506 -2.18 -11.05 -28.83
N ARG A 507 -2.31 -10.34 -29.97
CA ARG A 507 -2.22 -8.86 -30.02
C ARG A 507 -3.30 -8.15 -29.21
N LEU A 508 -4.50 -8.75 -29.09
CA LEU A 508 -5.60 -8.20 -28.28
C LEU A 508 -5.57 -8.70 -26.83
N GLY A 509 -4.62 -9.57 -26.46
CA GLY A 509 -4.52 -10.14 -25.11
C GLY A 509 -5.71 -11.02 -24.72
N THR A 510 -6.47 -11.53 -25.70
CA THR A 510 -7.63 -12.39 -25.46
C THR A 510 -7.27 -13.87 -25.36
N GLN A 511 -6.14 -14.29 -25.95
CA GLN A 511 -5.65 -15.66 -25.84
C GLN A 511 -5.03 -15.91 -24.45
N PRO A 512 -5.41 -16.99 -23.74
CA PRO A 512 -4.77 -17.34 -22.48
C PRO A 512 -3.33 -17.79 -22.71
N MET A 513 -2.40 -17.14 -22.04
CA MET A 513 -0.98 -17.48 -22.12
C MET A 513 -0.36 -17.50 -20.74
N VAL A 514 0.56 -18.43 -20.53
CA VAL A 514 1.34 -18.62 -19.31
C VAL A 514 2.82 -18.39 -19.57
N HIS A 515 3.63 -18.25 -18.52
CA HIS A 515 5.08 -18.14 -18.66
C HIS A 515 5.67 -19.44 -19.23
N LYS A 516 6.42 -19.34 -20.33
CA LYS A 516 6.94 -20.50 -21.07
C LYS A 516 7.81 -21.40 -20.20
N GLY A 517 8.66 -20.82 -19.34
CA GLY A 517 9.52 -21.58 -18.44
C GLY A 517 8.72 -22.37 -17.39
N PHE A 518 7.64 -21.82 -16.85
CA PHE A 518 6.84 -22.52 -15.83
C PHE A 518 6.06 -23.67 -16.44
N LEU A 519 5.49 -23.46 -17.64
CA LEU A 519 4.83 -24.52 -18.37
C LEU A 519 5.81 -25.63 -18.78
N ALA A 520 7.00 -25.26 -19.27
CA ALA A 520 8.04 -26.23 -19.61
C ALA A 520 8.46 -27.08 -18.40
N SER A 521 8.60 -26.49 -17.21
CA SER A 521 8.86 -27.23 -15.97
C SER A 521 7.70 -28.14 -15.58
N TRP A 522 6.44 -27.69 -15.72
CA TRP A 522 5.27 -28.51 -15.43
C TRP A 522 5.13 -29.71 -16.37
N GLN A 523 5.46 -29.54 -17.64
CA GLN A 523 5.36 -30.58 -18.68
C GLN A 523 6.67 -31.38 -18.87
N ALA A 524 7.71 -31.08 -18.09
CA ALA A 524 9.02 -31.69 -18.25
C ALA A 524 8.94 -33.21 -18.08
N ASN A 525 9.36 -33.95 -19.12
CA ASN A 525 9.30 -35.41 -19.21
C ASN A 525 7.92 -35.98 -18.79
N GLY A 526 6.83 -35.29 -19.15
CA GLY A 526 5.46 -35.71 -18.83
C GLY A 526 5.10 -35.64 -17.35
N LEU A 527 5.76 -34.78 -16.56
CA LEU A 527 5.46 -34.61 -15.14
C LEU A 527 3.97 -34.32 -14.89
N ASP A 528 3.38 -33.42 -15.67
CA ASP A 528 1.94 -33.12 -15.67
C ASP A 528 1.08 -34.37 -15.84
N GLN A 529 1.37 -35.18 -16.87
CA GLN A 529 0.65 -36.41 -17.15
C GLN A 529 0.81 -37.46 -16.04
N ARG A 530 2.02 -37.60 -15.48
CA ARG A 530 2.28 -38.53 -14.37
C ARG A 530 1.50 -38.12 -13.12
N VAL A 531 1.52 -36.83 -12.76
CA VAL A 531 0.78 -36.33 -11.59
C VAL A 531 -0.73 -36.46 -11.80
N LEU A 532 -1.26 -36.00 -12.94
CA LEU A 532 -2.70 -36.09 -13.23
C LEU A 532 -3.19 -37.54 -13.34
N GLY A 533 -2.40 -38.41 -13.97
CA GLY A 533 -2.68 -39.84 -14.03
C GLY A 533 -2.71 -40.49 -12.66
N ARG A 534 -1.77 -40.12 -11.78
CA ARG A 534 -1.74 -40.61 -10.41
C ARG A 534 -2.94 -40.15 -9.60
N LEU A 535 -3.31 -38.88 -9.70
CA LEU A 535 -4.50 -38.33 -9.05
C LEU A 535 -5.78 -39.01 -9.52
N ARG A 536 -5.92 -39.27 -10.82
CA ARG A 536 -7.05 -40.04 -11.37
C ARG A 536 -7.15 -41.43 -10.73
N GLY A 537 -6.02 -42.11 -10.57
CA GLY A 537 -5.96 -43.41 -9.90
C GLY A 537 -6.42 -43.33 -8.43
N ILE A 538 -5.98 -42.30 -7.70
CA ILE A 538 -6.39 -42.07 -6.30
C ILE A 538 -7.89 -41.78 -6.20
N PHE A 539 -8.41 -40.86 -7.03
CA PHE A 539 -9.83 -40.49 -7.01
C PHE A 539 -10.75 -41.65 -7.40
N SER A 540 -10.32 -42.50 -8.33
CA SER A 540 -11.06 -43.70 -8.73
C SER A 540 -11.09 -44.79 -7.65
N GLY A 541 -10.14 -44.76 -6.71
CA GLY A 541 -10.06 -45.71 -5.59
C GLY A 541 -11.04 -45.42 -4.46
N ARG A 542 -11.67 -44.24 -4.41
CA ARG A 542 -12.65 -43.88 -3.37
C ARG A 542 -14.03 -44.44 -3.71
N LYS A 543 -14.68 -45.03 -2.72
CA LYS A 543 -16.08 -45.47 -2.81
C LYS A 543 -16.99 -44.28 -3.13
N ALA A 544 -18.08 -44.52 -3.85
CA ALA A 544 -19.04 -43.47 -4.19
C ALA A 544 -19.47 -42.71 -2.93
N SER A 545 -19.23 -41.40 -2.92
CA SER A 545 -19.54 -40.50 -1.81
C SER A 545 -20.22 -39.25 -2.36
N SER A 546 -21.18 -38.71 -1.62
CA SER A 546 -21.83 -37.44 -1.93
C SER A 546 -20.94 -36.23 -1.60
N THR A 547 -19.90 -36.41 -0.79
CA THR A 547 -18.99 -35.33 -0.40
C THR A 547 -17.87 -35.14 -1.42
N PRO A 548 -17.63 -33.90 -1.89
CA PRO A 548 -16.56 -33.62 -2.84
C PRO A 548 -15.19 -33.89 -2.22
N TRP A 549 -14.23 -34.29 -3.06
CA TRP A 549 -12.83 -34.36 -2.67
C TRP A 549 -12.29 -32.97 -2.36
N GLN A 550 -11.61 -32.82 -1.22
CA GLN A 550 -10.89 -31.59 -0.90
C GLN A 550 -9.45 -31.69 -1.42
N VAL A 551 -9.13 -30.92 -2.45
CA VAL A 551 -7.84 -30.95 -3.12
C VAL A 551 -7.07 -29.68 -2.79
N TYR A 552 -6.06 -29.79 -1.95
CA TYR A 552 -5.20 -28.67 -1.57
C TYR A 552 -3.91 -28.67 -2.39
N VAL A 553 -3.65 -27.56 -3.07
CA VAL A 553 -2.46 -27.39 -3.90
C VAL A 553 -1.61 -26.24 -3.36
N THR A 554 -0.34 -26.49 -3.08
CA THR A 554 0.56 -25.50 -2.48
C THR A 554 1.95 -25.53 -3.10
N GLY A 555 2.66 -24.42 -2.92
CA GLY A 555 4.05 -24.31 -3.34
C GLY A 555 4.63 -22.95 -3.03
N HIS A 556 5.95 -22.89 -2.96
CA HIS A 556 6.69 -21.66 -2.72
C HIS A 556 7.56 -21.28 -3.92
N SER A 557 7.70 -19.97 -4.19
CA SER A 557 8.51 -19.45 -5.30
C SER A 557 8.07 -20.04 -6.66
N LEU A 558 8.98 -20.60 -7.46
CA LEU A 558 8.66 -21.35 -8.67
C LEU A 558 7.60 -22.44 -8.42
N GLY A 559 7.70 -23.16 -7.30
CA GLY A 559 6.72 -24.19 -6.92
C GLY A 559 5.32 -23.63 -6.76
N GLY A 560 5.18 -22.38 -6.31
CA GLY A 560 3.88 -21.71 -6.25
C GLY A 560 3.29 -21.38 -7.63
N ALA A 561 4.14 -21.12 -8.63
CA ALA A 561 3.69 -20.97 -10.03
C ALA A 561 3.27 -22.32 -10.63
N LEU A 562 4.01 -23.40 -10.34
CA LEU A 562 3.65 -24.76 -10.75
C LEU A 562 2.36 -25.24 -10.08
N ALA A 563 2.19 -24.99 -8.78
CA ALA A 563 0.96 -25.22 -8.04
C ALA A 563 -0.25 -24.52 -8.69
N THR A 564 -0.05 -23.29 -9.17
CA THR A 564 -1.09 -22.56 -9.92
C THR A 564 -1.45 -23.29 -11.22
N LEU A 565 -0.46 -23.69 -12.04
CA LEU A 565 -0.75 -24.42 -13.28
C LEU A 565 -1.42 -25.77 -13.01
N ALA A 566 -0.90 -26.53 -12.05
CA ALA A 566 -1.44 -27.83 -11.67
C ALA A 566 -2.87 -27.72 -11.14
N ALA A 567 -3.19 -26.75 -10.28
CA ALA A 567 -4.55 -26.54 -9.80
C ALA A 567 -5.53 -26.28 -10.95
N PHE A 568 -5.11 -25.51 -11.96
CA PHE A 568 -5.91 -25.28 -13.17
C PHE A 568 -6.13 -26.58 -13.95
N ASP A 569 -5.08 -27.34 -14.23
CA ASP A 569 -5.16 -28.57 -15.00
C ASP A 569 -5.95 -29.67 -14.27
N ILE A 570 -5.80 -29.79 -12.95
CA ILE A 570 -6.60 -30.69 -12.11
C ILE A 570 -8.08 -30.36 -12.28
N GLN A 571 -8.45 -29.09 -12.10
CA GLN A 571 -9.84 -28.65 -12.23
C GLN A 571 -10.37 -28.87 -13.66
N GLN A 572 -9.62 -28.50 -14.69
CA GLN A 572 -10.09 -28.61 -16.07
C GLN A 572 -10.20 -30.06 -16.56
N GLN A 573 -9.28 -30.93 -16.15
CA GLN A 573 -9.19 -32.28 -16.71
C GLN A 573 -9.90 -33.34 -15.85
N LEU A 574 -10.09 -33.11 -14.54
CA LEU A 574 -10.61 -34.12 -13.62
C LEU A 574 -12.01 -33.78 -13.05
N GLN A 575 -12.46 -32.51 -13.10
CA GLN A 575 -13.78 -32.12 -12.58
C GLN A 575 -14.95 -32.82 -13.28
N GLY A 576 -14.85 -33.08 -14.59
CA GLY A 576 -15.89 -33.79 -15.34
C GLY A 576 -16.01 -35.27 -14.98
N GLN A 577 -15.01 -35.83 -14.30
CA GLN A 577 -14.93 -37.24 -13.91
C GLN A 577 -15.19 -37.43 -12.40
N HIS A 578 -14.87 -36.42 -11.60
CA HIS A 578 -14.94 -36.46 -10.14
C HIS A 578 -15.44 -35.12 -9.57
N HIS A 579 -16.20 -35.17 -8.48
CA HIS A 579 -16.63 -33.96 -7.77
C HIS A 579 -15.47 -33.45 -6.90
N LEU A 580 -14.76 -32.41 -7.37
CA LEU A 580 -13.60 -31.84 -6.68
C LEU A 580 -13.88 -30.42 -6.17
N GLN A 581 -13.32 -30.11 -5.01
CA GLN A 581 -13.15 -28.75 -4.50
C GLN A 581 -11.65 -28.46 -4.42
N VAL A 582 -11.14 -27.73 -5.41
CA VAL A 582 -9.72 -27.39 -5.51
C VAL A 582 -9.45 -26.05 -4.82
N CYS A 583 -8.53 -26.08 -3.86
CA CYS A 583 -8.06 -24.93 -3.10
C CYS A 583 -6.55 -24.76 -3.32
N CYS A 584 -6.09 -23.56 -3.67
CA CYS A 584 -4.68 -23.31 -3.95
C CYS A 584 -4.09 -22.20 -3.07
N TYR A 585 -3.03 -22.49 -2.31
CA TYR A 585 -2.28 -21.48 -1.54
C TYR A 585 -0.84 -21.41 -2.04
N ALA A 586 -0.47 -20.31 -2.67
CA ALA A 586 0.84 -20.14 -3.30
C ALA A 586 1.64 -19.03 -2.60
N TYR A 587 2.82 -19.38 -2.07
CA TYR A 587 3.66 -18.48 -1.27
C TYR A 587 4.78 -17.88 -2.11
N GLY A 588 4.88 -16.55 -2.16
CA GLY A 588 5.95 -15.90 -2.93
C GLY A 588 5.96 -16.18 -4.43
N ALA A 589 4.88 -16.76 -4.97
CA ALA A 589 4.84 -17.19 -6.36
C ALA A 589 5.00 -16.00 -7.33
N PRO A 590 5.75 -16.12 -8.44
CA PRO A 590 5.73 -15.12 -9.50
C PRO A 590 4.37 -15.08 -10.23
N ARG A 591 4.19 -14.15 -11.18
CA ARG A 591 2.95 -14.10 -11.98
C ARG A 591 2.97 -15.19 -13.05
N THR A 592 2.00 -16.10 -13.00
CA THR A 592 2.01 -17.32 -13.82
C THR A 592 1.55 -17.12 -15.26
N GLY A 593 0.60 -16.20 -15.53
CA GLY A 593 0.08 -16.01 -16.89
C GLY A 593 -0.42 -14.60 -17.18
N ASN A 594 -1.08 -14.41 -18.32
CA ASN A 594 -1.60 -13.11 -18.75
C ASN A 594 -3.00 -12.84 -18.22
N HIS A 595 -3.58 -11.69 -18.59
CA HIS A 595 -4.93 -11.31 -18.15
C HIS A 595 -6.03 -12.27 -18.61
N ALA A 596 -5.89 -12.91 -19.79
CA ALA A 596 -6.86 -13.89 -20.27
C ALA A 596 -6.79 -15.20 -19.47
N PHE A 597 -5.58 -15.73 -19.24
CA PHE A 597 -5.37 -16.89 -18.39
C PHE A 597 -5.90 -16.65 -16.97
N ALA A 598 -5.59 -15.50 -16.36
CA ALA A 598 -6.08 -15.17 -15.02
C ALA A 598 -7.62 -15.11 -14.93
N ARG A 599 -8.33 -14.72 -16.00
CA ARG A 599 -9.80 -14.75 -16.02
C ARG A 599 -10.33 -16.18 -16.03
N LEU A 600 -9.81 -17.02 -16.93
CA LEU A 600 -10.20 -18.43 -17.02
C LEU A 600 -9.87 -19.18 -15.72
N TYR A 601 -8.69 -18.94 -15.18
CA TYR A 601 -8.26 -19.52 -13.92
C TYR A 601 -9.21 -19.19 -12.78
N ASN A 602 -9.58 -17.90 -12.61
CA ASN A 602 -10.44 -17.48 -11.51
C ASN A 602 -11.86 -18.06 -11.59
N MET A 603 -12.32 -18.44 -12.78
CA MET A 603 -13.59 -19.16 -12.96
C MET A 603 -13.43 -20.65 -12.61
N ALA A 604 -12.28 -21.24 -12.93
CA ALA A 604 -12.01 -22.64 -12.67
C ALA A 604 -11.72 -22.92 -11.17
N VAL A 605 -10.79 -22.16 -10.58
CA VAL A 605 -10.28 -22.38 -9.21
C VAL A 605 -10.42 -21.09 -8.39
N PRO A 606 -11.66 -20.71 -8.02
CA PRO A 606 -11.91 -19.45 -7.32
C PRO A 606 -11.18 -19.38 -5.97
N ASP A 607 -11.11 -20.48 -5.20
CA ASP A 607 -10.45 -20.55 -3.89
C ASP A 607 -8.92 -20.62 -4.00
N THR A 608 -8.32 -19.59 -4.60
CA THR A 608 -6.87 -19.46 -4.79
C THR A 608 -6.32 -18.22 -4.09
N TRP A 609 -5.30 -18.41 -3.26
CA TRP A 609 -4.68 -17.38 -2.43
C TRP A 609 -3.18 -17.32 -2.65
N HIS A 610 -2.71 -16.17 -3.14
CA HIS A 610 -1.29 -15.87 -3.19
C HIS A 610 -0.87 -15.09 -1.95
N VAL A 611 -0.15 -15.76 -1.06
CA VAL A 611 0.41 -15.18 0.16
C VAL A 611 1.75 -14.52 -0.18
N ILE A 612 1.88 -13.23 0.13
CA ILE A 612 3.03 -12.39 -0.19
C ILE A 612 3.60 -11.81 1.09
N ASN A 613 4.88 -12.06 1.36
CA ASN A 613 5.56 -11.49 2.50
C ASN A 613 6.14 -10.11 2.18
N GLY A 614 5.56 -9.07 2.78
CA GLY A 614 6.05 -7.70 2.70
C GLY A 614 6.30 -7.22 1.27
N GLN A 615 7.56 -6.93 0.99
CA GLN A 615 8.08 -6.52 -0.31
C GLN A 615 8.91 -7.61 -1.01
N ASP A 616 8.53 -8.88 -0.85
CA ASP A 616 9.09 -10.02 -1.59
C ASP A 616 9.30 -9.70 -3.09
N ALA A 617 10.57 -9.69 -3.51
CA ALA A 617 10.95 -9.35 -4.87
C ALA A 617 10.30 -10.27 -5.91
N VAL A 618 10.30 -11.60 -5.73
CA VAL A 618 9.77 -12.55 -6.73
C VAL A 618 8.27 -12.38 -6.92
N ALA A 619 7.54 -12.21 -5.82
CA ALA A 619 6.10 -11.99 -5.89
C ALA A 619 5.74 -10.63 -6.53
N GLN A 620 6.66 -9.67 -6.49
CA GLN A 620 6.49 -8.34 -7.03
C GLN A 620 6.90 -8.21 -8.49
N GLU A 621 8.03 -8.82 -8.87
CA GLU A 621 8.64 -8.79 -10.20
C GLU A 621 7.81 -9.54 -11.24
N GLY A 622 7.99 -9.18 -12.52
CA GLY A 622 7.20 -9.73 -13.63
C GLY A 622 6.03 -8.85 -14.11
N LYS A 623 6.02 -7.55 -13.82
CA LYS A 623 5.19 -6.58 -14.56
C LYS A 623 5.98 -5.99 -15.73
N PHE A 624 6.52 -6.82 -16.63
CA PHE A 624 7.00 -6.25 -17.89
C PHE A 624 5.78 -5.76 -18.67
N LEU A 625 5.58 -4.44 -18.75
CA LEU A 625 4.59 -3.76 -19.60
C LEU A 625 3.22 -4.47 -19.73
N VAL A 626 2.58 -4.82 -18.60
CA VAL A 626 1.20 -5.40 -18.55
C VAL A 626 1.06 -6.85 -19.05
N LEU A 627 2.16 -7.52 -19.44
CA LEU A 627 2.09 -8.85 -20.08
C LEU A 627 1.61 -9.98 -19.16
N TYR A 628 1.87 -9.87 -17.85
CA TYR A 628 1.52 -10.89 -16.86
C TYR A 628 0.60 -10.35 -15.76
N LYS A 629 -0.33 -11.21 -15.34
CA LYS A 629 -1.33 -11.03 -14.29
C LYS A 629 -1.32 -12.25 -13.38
N ARG A 630 -1.37 -11.98 -12.07
CA ARG A 630 -1.54 -13.00 -11.05
C ARG A 630 -3.01 -13.47 -11.03
N PRO A 631 -3.30 -14.77 -11.15
CA PRO A 631 -4.63 -15.32 -10.87
C PRO A 631 -4.95 -15.30 -9.36
N GLY A 632 -6.18 -15.66 -8.99
CA GLY A 632 -6.64 -15.73 -7.61
C GLY A 632 -6.61 -14.40 -6.84
N HIS A 633 -6.63 -14.55 -5.51
CA HIS A 633 -6.64 -13.48 -4.54
C HIS A 633 -5.26 -13.25 -3.93
N ARG A 634 -5.04 -12.07 -3.35
CA ARG A 634 -3.78 -11.71 -2.71
C ARG A 634 -3.96 -11.63 -1.20
N VAL A 635 -2.96 -12.07 -0.47
CA VAL A 635 -2.82 -11.86 0.96
C VAL A 635 -1.44 -11.29 1.23
N ILE A 636 -1.34 -10.19 1.95
CA ILE A 636 -0.06 -9.62 2.36
C ILE A 636 0.13 -9.87 3.85
N ILE A 637 1.24 -10.50 4.18
CA ILE A 637 1.72 -10.66 5.56
C ILE A 637 3.04 -9.91 5.74
N ASN A 638 3.42 -9.55 6.96
CA ASN A 638 4.74 -9.00 7.23
C ASN A 638 5.24 -9.32 8.64
N ILE A 639 6.53 -9.04 8.87
CA ILE A 639 7.17 -9.23 10.18
C ILE A 639 6.62 -8.34 11.30
N ARG A 640 5.80 -7.33 10.97
CA ARG A 640 5.13 -6.48 11.97
C ARG A 640 3.81 -7.11 12.43
N GLY A 641 3.43 -8.26 11.89
CA GLY A 641 2.19 -8.96 12.21
C GLY A 641 0.95 -8.40 11.52
N ASP A 642 1.10 -7.62 10.45
CA ASP A 642 -0.06 -7.22 9.65
C ASP A 642 -0.48 -8.39 8.74
N LEU A 643 -1.79 -8.67 8.70
CA LEU A 643 -2.43 -9.59 7.75
C LEU A 643 -3.47 -8.82 6.94
N ILE A 644 -3.34 -8.83 5.61
CA ILE A 644 -4.21 -8.06 4.72
C ILE A 644 -4.70 -8.96 3.62
N VAL A 645 -5.98 -9.30 3.71
CA VAL A 645 -6.66 -10.10 2.70
C VAL A 645 -7.23 -9.19 1.62
N ARG A 646 -7.12 -9.64 0.36
CA ARG A 646 -7.54 -8.93 -0.86
C ARG A 646 -7.22 -7.42 -0.83
N PRO A 647 -5.94 -7.03 -0.63
CA PRO A 647 -5.57 -5.63 -0.63
C PRO A 647 -6.00 -4.97 -1.94
N THR A 648 -6.61 -3.78 -1.83
CA THR A 648 -6.84 -2.92 -2.99
C THR A 648 -5.54 -2.66 -3.71
N LEU A 649 -5.61 -2.31 -5.00
CA LEU A 649 -4.41 -1.85 -5.65
C LEU A 649 -3.87 -0.56 -5.03
N VAL A 650 -4.71 0.32 -4.46
CA VAL A 650 -4.24 1.46 -3.67
C VAL A 650 -3.36 0.95 -2.53
N GLU A 651 -3.91 0.15 -1.61
CA GLU A 651 -3.16 -0.44 -0.50
C GLU A 651 -1.87 -1.13 -0.94
N HIS A 652 -1.93 -1.92 -2.01
CA HIS A 652 -0.76 -2.58 -2.57
C HIS A 652 0.27 -1.59 -3.12
N SER A 653 -0.16 -0.54 -3.82
CA SER A 653 0.73 0.41 -4.51
C SER A 653 1.35 1.38 -3.53
N VAL A 654 0.63 1.79 -2.49
CA VAL A 654 1.14 2.74 -1.50
C VAL A 654 1.95 2.10 -0.38
N ARG A 655 1.89 0.77 -0.26
CA ARG A 655 2.81 -0.01 0.58
C ARG A 655 4.15 -0.30 -0.10
N ARG A 656 4.23 -0.16 -1.43
CA ARG A 656 5.49 -0.31 -2.15
C ARG A 656 6.36 0.92 -1.94
N VAL A 657 7.56 0.70 -1.43
CA VAL A 657 8.60 1.72 -1.39
C VAL A 657 9.44 1.54 -2.66
N PRO A 658 9.69 2.59 -3.47
CA PRO A 658 10.64 2.51 -4.59
C PRO A 658 11.98 1.94 -4.11
N GLY A 659 12.51 0.92 -4.79
CA GLY A 659 13.74 0.22 -4.38
C GLY A 659 13.61 -0.68 -3.14
N GLY A 660 12.40 -0.83 -2.57
CA GLY A 660 12.17 -1.60 -1.34
C GLY A 660 11.93 -3.10 -1.54
N SER A 661 12.11 -3.62 -2.76
CA SER A 661 12.02 -5.06 -3.05
C SER A 661 13.09 -5.83 -2.28
N SER A 662 12.71 -6.91 -1.60
CA SER A 662 13.61 -7.67 -0.76
C SER A 662 13.62 -9.15 -1.13
N VAL A 663 14.80 -9.65 -1.47
CA VAL A 663 15.07 -11.09 -1.68
C VAL A 663 15.01 -11.85 -0.35
N ASN A 664 15.44 -11.24 0.75
CA ASN A 664 15.36 -11.85 2.09
C ASN A 664 13.92 -12.12 2.53
N GLN A 665 12.97 -11.26 2.14
CA GLN A 665 11.56 -11.44 2.44
C GLN A 665 10.91 -12.57 1.62
N HIS A 666 11.57 -13.01 0.54
CA HIS A 666 11.12 -14.15 -0.24
C HIS A 666 11.36 -15.49 0.45
N LEU A 667 12.38 -15.61 1.31
CA LEU A 667 12.77 -16.89 1.90
C LEU A 667 11.62 -17.54 2.71
N LEU A 668 11.48 -18.87 2.64
CA LEU A 668 10.49 -19.64 3.43
C LEU A 668 10.55 -19.32 4.92
N ARG A 669 11.76 -19.17 5.49
CA ARG A 669 11.95 -18.76 6.90
C ARG A 669 11.34 -17.37 7.19
N ALA A 670 11.40 -16.44 6.24
CA ALA A 670 10.81 -15.11 6.39
C ALA A 670 9.27 -15.17 6.34
N TYR A 671 8.70 -16.06 5.52
CA TYR A 671 7.26 -16.36 5.53
C TYR A 671 6.83 -16.94 6.89
N ARG A 672 7.53 -17.96 7.42
CA ARG A 672 7.28 -18.51 8.76
C ARG A 672 7.31 -17.44 9.85
N LYS A 673 8.37 -16.63 9.91
CA LYS A 673 8.48 -15.52 10.88
C LYS A 673 7.35 -14.50 10.76
N SER A 674 6.86 -14.25 9.55
CA SER A 674 5.76 -13.28 9.34
C SER A 674 4.42 -13.87 9.76
N LEU A 675 4.17 -15.15 9.50
CA LEU A 675 2.98 -15.86 10.02
C LEU A 675 3.00 -15.93 11.55
N GLN A 676 4.15 -16.23 12.15
CA GLN A 676 4.36 -16.17 13.60
C GLN A 676 4.09 -14.77 14.15
N ALA A 677 4.58 -13.72 13.46
CA ALA A 677 4.33 -12.33 13.86
C ALA A 677 2.83 -11.97 13.80
N VAL A 678 2.07 -12.50 12.83
CA VAL A 678 0.61 -12.32 12.75
C VAL A 678 -0.09 -12.94 13.95
N ILE A 679 0.34 -14.14 14.38
CA ILE A 679 -0.18 -14.81 15.58
C ILE A 679 0.13 -13.98 16.84
N ASN A 680 1.40 -13.62 17.04
CA ASN A 680 1.84 -12.84 18.19
C ASN A 680 1.13 -11.48 18.26
N ALA A 681 0.89 -10.84 17.10
CA ALA A 681 0.19 -9.56 17.03
C ALA A 681 -1.24 -9.64 17.58
N GLN A 682 -1.91 -10.81 17.55
CA GLN A 682 -3.26 -10.98 18.12
C GLN A 682 -3.30 -10.79 19.64
N PHE A 683 -2.16 -10.89 20.33
CA PHE A 683 -2.04 -10.70 21.78
C PHE A 683 -1.45 -9.34 22.15
N THR A 684 -1.26 -8.45 21.17
CA THR A 684 -0.81 -7.07 21.37
C THR A 684 -1.95 -6.08 21.13
N GLN A 685 -1.66 -4.78 21.21
CA GLN A 685 -2.59 -3.73 20.80
C GLN A 685 -3.07 -3.84 19.35
N LYS A 686 -2.42 -4.67 18.50
CA LYS A 686 -2.85 -4.94 17.11
C LYS A 686 -3.98 -5.95 16.99
N GLY A 687 -4.20 -6.78 18.00
CA GLY A 687 -5.18 -7.87 17.98
C GLY A 687 -6.61 -7.37 18.16
N GLY A 688 -7.55 -7.99 17.45
CA GLY A 688 -8.98 -7.86 17.73
C GLY A 688 -9.45 -8.90 18.75
N VAL A 689 -10.61 -8.67 19.38
CA VAL A 689 -11.24 -9.62 20.32
C VAL A 689 -11.42 -11.00 19.67
N ASP A 690 -11.93 -11.02 18.44
CA ASP A 690 -12.12 -12.26 17.66
C ASP A 690 -10.79 -12.89 17.24
N GLY A 691 -9.75 -12.09 16.99
CA GLY A 691 -8.44 -12.57 16.55
C GLY A 691 -7.71 -13.35 17.65
N LYS A 692 -7.77 -12.86 18.89
CA LYS A 692 -7.20 -13.56 20.06
C LYS A 692 -7.91 -14.89 20.30
N GLN A 693 -9.24 -14.92 20.31
CA GLN A 693 -10.02 -16.15 20.47
C GLN A 693 -9.74 -17.14 19.33
N GLY A 694 -9.62 -16.65 18.10
CA GLY A 694 -9.26 -17.47 16.95
C GLY A 694 -7.91 -18.17 17.13
N VAL A 695 -6.89 -17.50 17.67
CA VAL A 695 -5.60 -18.17 17.98
C VAL A 695 -5.74 -19.21 19.09
N LEU A 696 -6.53 -18.93 20.13
CA LEU A 696 -6.76 -19.91 21.19
C LEU A 696 -7.44 -21.18 20.62
N ARG A 697 -8.42 -21.03 19.73
CA ARG A 697 -9.06 -22.15 19.02
C ARG A 697 -8.09 -22.93 18.13
N LEU A 698 -7.16 -22.23 17.45
CA LEU A 698 -6.11 -22.92 16.69
C LEU A 698 -5.27 -23.84 17.58
N ALA A 699 -5.04 -23.44 18.84
CA ALA A 699 -4.25 -24.21 19.79
C ALA A 699 -5.03 -25.34 20.49
N GLU A 700 -6.34 -25.50 20.25
CA GLU A 700 -7.15 -26.57 20.85
C GLU A 700 -6.83 -27.95 20.25
N CYS A 701 -6.44 -27.99 18.97
CA CYS A 701 -6.05 -29.22 18.28
C CYS A 701 -4.57 -29.54 18.56
N GLN A 702 -4.28 -30.76 19.05
CA GLN A 702 -2.92 -31.20 19.39
C GLN A 702 -1.92 -31.06 18.22
N HIS A 703 -2.31 -31.48 17.01
CA HIS A 703 -1.45 -31.38 15.83
C HIS A 703 -1.21 -29.91 15.42
N MET A 704 -2.23 -29.05 15.56
CA MET A 704 -2.03 -27.62 15.33
C MET A 704 -1.14 -27.00 16.40
N GLN A 705 -1.26 -27.41 17.67
CA GLN A 705 -0.37 -26.97 18.74
C GLN A 705 1.09 -27.30 18.43
N GLN A 706 1.38 -28.54 18.03
CA GLN A 706 2.70 -28.97 17.60
C GLN A 706 3.22 -28.14 16.41
N LEU A 707 2.38 -27.87 15.40
CA LEU A 707 2.76 -27.01 14.28
C LEU A 707 3.14 -25.59 14.73
N LEU A 708 2.35 -25.00 15.64
CA LEU A 708 2.58 -23.66 16.17
C LEU A 708 3.90 -23.58 16.97
N GLU A 709 4.16 -24.55 17.84
CA GLU A 709 5.33 -24.57 18.72
C GLU A 709 6.61 -24.99 17.95
N GLU A 710 6.59 -26.14 17.29
CA GLU A 710 7.80 -26.74 16.70
C GLU A 710 8.18 -26.12 15.35
N THR A 711 7.19 -25.84 14.49
CA THR A 711 7.46 -25.33 13.14
C THR A 711 7.51 -23.80 13.07
N LEU A 712 6.62 -23.11 13.78
CA LEU A 712 6.53 -21.65 13.77
C LEU A 712 7.26 -21.00 14.95
N GLY A 713 7.61 -21.74 16.00
CA GLY A 713 8.30 -21.21 17.19
C GLY A 713 7.42 -20.32 18.06
N VAL A 714 6.09 -20.55 18.07
CA VAL A 714 5.15 -19.76 18.88
C VAL A 714 5.23 -20.23 20.35
N ASP A 715 5.50 -19.31 21.27
CA ASP A 715 5.48 -19.58 22.70
C ASP A 715 4.04 -19.53 23.24
N LEU A 716 3.31 -20.66 23.09
CA LEU A 716 1.92 -20.77 23.52
C LEU A 716 1.76 -20.64 25.03
N VAL A 717 2.76 -21.01 25.83
CA VAL A 717 2.75 -20.82 27.29
C VAL A 717 2.69 -19.33 27.61
N ARG A 718 3.57 -18.52 27.00
CA ARG A 718 3.53 -17.06 27.17
C ARG A 718 2.23 -16.46 26.67
N LEU A 719 1.71 -16.89 25.52
CA LEU A 719 0.45 -16.39 24.99
C LEU A 719 -0.75 -16.75 25.89
N SER A 720 -0.76 -17.94 26.50
CA SER A 720 -1.78 -18.36 27.47
C SER A 720 -1.78 -17.45 28.71
N LYS A 721 -0.60 -17.12 29.25
CA LYS A 721 -0.44 -16.20 30.38
C LYS A 721 -0.98 -14.79 30.04
N LEU A 722 -0.66 -14.28 28.85
CA LEU A 722 -1.21 -13.01 28.35
C LEU A 722 -2.74 -13.08 28.14
N SER A 723 -3.28 -14.28 27.92
CA SER A 723 -4.70 -14.47 27.66
C SER A 723 -5.57 -14.59 28.91
N LYS A 724 -4.98 -14.84 30.09
CA LYS A 724 -5.65 -15.28 31.33
C LYS A 724 -6.50 -16.56 31.19
N THR A 725 -6.33 -17.30 30.10
CA THR A 725 -7.05 -18.54 29.80
C THR A 725 -6.08 -19.72 29.95
N LYS A 726 -6.45 -20.77 30.70
CA LYS A 726 -5.67 -22.02 30.77
C LYS A 726 -5.88 -22.79 29.46
N LEU A 727 -4.88 -22.82 28.58
CA LEU A 727 -4.86 -23.73 27.45
C LEU A 727 -4.64 -25.16 27.97
N ARG A 728 -5.36 -26.15 27.42
CA ARG A 728 -5.02 -27.57 27.64
C ARG A 728 -3.64 -27.80 27.03
N MET A 729 -2.67 -28.12 27.86
CA MET A 729 -1.28 -28.32 27.43
C MET A 729 -1.14 -29.73 26.86
N SER A 730 -0.31 -29.91 25.82
CA SER A 730 -0.01 -31.23 25.29
C SER A 730 0.73 -32.07 26.37
N PRO A 731 0.62 -33.41 26.35
CA PRO A 731 1.33 -34.28 27.29
C PRO A 731 2.85 -34.05 27.28
N ILE A 732 3.40 -33.71 26.10
CA ILE A 732 4.83 -33.41 25.91
C ILE A 732 5.24 -32.14 26.66
N LEU A 733 4.37 -31.13 26.68
CA LEU A 733 4.60 -29.86 27.37
C LEU A 733 4.44 -30.00 28.88
N GLN A 734 3.56 -30.90 29.32
CA GLN A 734 3.40 -31.29 30.72
C GLN A 734 4.66 -32.00 31.23
N VAL A 735 5.21 -32.91 30.43
CA VAL A 735 6.51 -33.57 30.69
C VAL A 735 7.68 -32.57 30.65
N ALA A 736 7.71 -31.63 29.70
CA ALA A 736 8.76 -30.60 29.64
C ALA A 736 8.72 -29.64 30.83
N LEU A 737 7.53 -29.30 31.34
CA LEU A 737 7.36 -28.49 32.54
C LEU A 737 7.73 -29.26 33.81
N GLU A 738 7.37 -30.54 33.91
CA GLU A 738 7.78 -31.43 35.01
C GLU A 738 9.30 -31.61 35.05
N LEU A 739 9.95 -31.74 33.89
CA LEU A 739 11.41 -31.79 33.76
C LEU A 739 12.08 -30.46 34.08
N SER A 740 11.43 -29.31 33.79
CA SER A 740 11.95 -27.98 34.17
C SER A 740 11.70 -27.62 35.64
N GLY A 741 10.78 -28.33 36.32
CA GLY A 741 10.38 -28.11 37.71
C GLY A 741 11.13 -28.95 38.73
N SER A 742 11.91 -29.96 38.31
CA SER A 742 12.71 -30.80 39.20
C SER A 742 14.16 -30.32 39.30
N ARG A 743 14.41 -29.43 40.28
CA ARG A 743 15.70 -29.13 40.95
C ARG A 743 16.97 -28.99 40.09
N GLN A 744 17.43 -27.75 39.92
CA GLN A 744 18.87 -27.43 40.07
C GLN A 744 19.18 -27.35 41.58
N PRO A 745 20.18 -28.07 42.11
CA PRO A 745 21.03 -27.53 43.17
C PRO A 745 22.15 -26.68 42.56
N ASP A 746 22.58 -25.70 43.33
CA ASP A 746 23.57 -24.69 43.03
C ASP A 746 24.86 -25.26 42.42
N VAL A 747 25.27 -24.69 41.29
CA VAL A 747 26.65 -24.77 40.79
C VAL A 747 27.06 -23.35 40.35
N GLU A 748 27.29 -22.51 41.35
CA GLU A 748 28.07 -21.27 41.21
C GLU A 748 29.58 -21.49 41.47
N ASP A 749 30.01 -22.72 41.76
CA ASP A 749 31.42 -23.08 41.96
C ASP A 749 31.82 -24.26 41.05
N ALA A 750 32.10 -24.00 39.77
CA ALA A 750 33.02 -24.75 38.91
C ALA A 750 32.86 -24.30 37.44
N ILE A 751 33.43 -23.15 37.06
CA ILE A 751 34.15 -22.89 35.79
C ILE A 751 34.97 -21.62 36.06
N GLY A 752 36.01 -21.81 36.86
CA GLY A 752 37.18 -20.95 36.92
C GLY A 752 38.38 -21.88 36.72
N ALA A 753 39.23 -21.55 35.75
CA ALA A 753 40.36 -22.30 35.22
C ALA A 753 40.09 -23.14 33.94
N ASP A 754 41.00 -22.92 32.99
CA ASP A 754 41.26 -23.65 31.74
C ASP A 754 40.37 -23.41 30.52
N LEU A 755 40.67 -22.34 29.75
CA LEU A 755 40.79 -22.41 28.28
C LEU A 755 41.34 -21.10 27.65
N GLU A 756 42.66 -20.89 27.76
CA GLU A 756 43.51 -20.14 26.79
C GLU A 756 44.95 -20.63 27.04
N PRO A 757 45.68 -21.24 26.07
CA PRO A 757 46.14 -20.52 24.87
C PRO A 757 46.34 -21.40 23.60
N ALA A 758 45.79 -20.98 22.45
CA ALA A 758 46.23 -21.51 21.13
C ALA A 758 45.88 -20.57 19.96
N LEU A 759 46.27 -19.30 20.04
CA LEU A 759 46.27 -18.38 18.89
C LEU A 759 47.58 -17.57 18.85
N GLN A 760 48.71 -18.26 18.76
CA GLN A 760 50.00 -17.67 18.38
C GLN A 760 50.84 -18.70 17.60
N SER A 761 50.50 -18.94 16.33
CA SER A 761 51.43 -19.54 15.36
C SER A 761 50.91 -19.41 13.93
N ARG A 762 50.86 -18.18 13.38
CA ARG A 762 50.84 -17.95 11.92
C ARG A 762 51.20 -16.51 11.55
N ARG A 763 52.42 -16.11 11.89
CA ARG A 763 53.20 -15.08 11.17
C ARG A 763 54.68 -15.40 11.38
N LEU A 764 55.27 -16.08 10.40
CA LEU A 764 56.69 -16.04 10.02
C LEU A 764 56.87 -17.00 8.82
N ALA A 765 56.68 -16.44 7.63
CA ALA A 765 57.26 -16.78 6.32
C ALA A 765 56.51 -15.97 5.25
#